data_AF-A0A2T4BCL6-F1
#
_entry.id   AF-A0A2T4BCL6-F1
#
_cell.length_a   1.000
_cell.length_b   1.000
_cell.length_c   1.000
_cell.angle_alpha   90.00
_cell.angle_beta   90.00
_cell.angle_gamma   90.00
#
_symmetry.space_group_name_H-M   'P 1'
#
loop_
_entity.id
_entity.type
_entity.pdbx_description
1 polymer ?
#
loop_
_entity_poly.entity_id
_entity_poly.type
_entity_poly.pdbx_seq_one_letter_code
_entity_poly.pdbx_strand_id
1 'polypeptide(L)'
;MSSLVLPLISRRLPAIRIQASSLKKHHSVRIRSFSPRIAGFALSRFASTTTATANMKPEDLKHYLADQPPSVVRLEIEKHFALLTEKQKRYAHFISKASFAGSRIVLRQLSPESEPIFDLIITLHKSANGDWNALANKAGVDESELTLFLEYVAMFLGNMGNYKSFGDSKFIPRCSEKTVAALAATSPEAQKFYDATKGAIFSHDDPAAMHLGFLDAGHMTTYYPDSKDITKSEIEAVSTWMEEKRLLPENTRLRKTADGFDILIASAVTSVLPEGGDIGKETEFTVENGPLKGKTIRLVYGDHSEEMKNITAYIKQAAANADNENQKNMHLAYAKSFETGSLEAFKDSQRWWIKDKGPSVECNIGFIETYRDPAGVRGEWEGFASKERTRAFGELVSASPSLIPLLPWGKEFEKDKFLSPDFTSLEVLTFASHPNYDDIRQTEGFKNVSLGNVLSAKAPNEKIPFIREEDLAVYQANRDAAFEVQVGLHELTGHGCGKLLQETSPGVYNFDKENPPVSPVTQKPISTWYKPGQTWSSVFGPIAASYEECRAELVAMHLSCEFPVLKIFGFGDGTEDINGPAGDVLYASYLSMARAGLASLEMWDPKSQKWGQAHSQARFSILKSFLEAGDDFCKLDYTKDDLSDLTIKLDRSKILTAGRDAVAKYLQKLHVYKSTADVETGTNFYTDMSTVGLDFWGTKVRKVVLDNKQPRKVFVQANTTLDEATNSVSIKHYDASLLGMIQSWADRNL
;
A
#
# COMPACT_ATOMS: atom_id res chain seq x y z
N MET A 1 -42.15 -14.95 18.99
CA MET A 1 -42.00 -14.88 20.47
C MET A 1 -40.56 -14.52 20.74
N SER A 2 -40.32 -13.22 20.91
CA SER A 2 -39.87 -12.61 22.18
C SER A 2 -38.33 -12.65 22.25
N SER A 3 -37.60 -11.58 21.93
CA SER A 3 -37.46 -10.29 22.64
C SER A 3 -36.14 -10.24 23.44
N LEU A 4 -35.53 -9.05 23.45
CA LEU A 4 -34.40 -8.53 24.27
C LEU A 4 -32.97 -8.73 23.71
N VAL A 5 -32.27 -7.70 23.19
CA VAL A 5 -31.83 -6.38 23.71
C VAL A 5 -30.51 -6.47 24.52
N LEU A 6 -29.50 -5.72 24.04
CA LEU A 6 -28.20 -5.24 24.61
C LEU A 6 -28.28 -4.73 26.09
N PRO A 7 -27.21 -4.26 26.81
CA PRO A 7 -25.83 -3.88 26.42
C PRO A 7 -24.66 -4.18 27.43
N LEU A 8 -23.43 -3.86 26.99
CA LEU A 8 -22.24 -3.32 27.73
C LEU A 8 -21.66 -4.05 28.96
N ILE A 9 -20.31 -4.17 29.01
CA ILE A 9 -19.47 -3.60 30.08
C ILE A 9 -18.01 -3.53 29.59
N SER A 10 -17.55 -2.29 29.40
CA SER A 10 -16.15 -1.88 29.53
C SER A 10 -15.73 -2.03 30.98
N ARG A 11 -14.69 -2.82 31.26
CA ARG A 11 -14.00 -2.80 32.56
C ARG A 11 -12.54 -2.41 32.37
N ARG A 12 -12.28 -1.16 32.71
CA ARG A 12 -10.98 -0.63 33.14
C ARG A 12 -10.35 -1.59 34.15
N LEU A 13 -9.07 -1.91 33.96
CA LEU A 13 -8.24 -2.49 35.01
C LEU A 13 -7.47 -1.38 35.76
N PRO A 14 -7.24 -1.56 37.07
CA PRO A 14 -6.77 -0.50 37.98
C PRO A 14 -5.25 -0.31 37.92
N ALA A 15 -4.81 0.92 38.20
CA ALA A 15 -3.43 1.26 38.48
C ALA A 15 -2.90 0.46 39.68
N ILE A 16 -1.88 -0.37 39.45
CA ILE A 16 -1.12 -1.02 40.51
C ILE A 16 -0.15 0.00 41.09
N ARG A 17 -0.46 0.45 42.31
CA ARG A 17 0.41 1.20 43.20
C ARG A 17 1.49 0.25 43.73
N ILE A 18 2.75 0.48 43.37
CA ILE A 18 3.89 -0.18 44.04
C ILE A 18 4.08 0.51 45.40
N GLN A 19 3.81 -0.23 46.47
CA GLN A 19 4.23 0.11 47.84
C GLN A 19 5.74 -0.10 47.94
N ALA A 20 6.52 0.98 48.08
CA ALA A 20 7.88 0.91 48.59
C ALA A 20 7.84 1.05 50.12
N SER A 21 8.13 -0.05 50.82
CA SER A 21 8.32 -0.07 52.27
C SER A 21 9.75 0.36 52.63
N SER A 22 9.84 1.49 53.33
CA SER A 22 10.66 1.71 54.54
C SER A 22 12.01 0.98 54.66
N LEU A 23 13.10 1.76 54.63
CA LEU A 23 14.15 1.65 55.65
C LEU A 23 14.74 3.03 55.97
N LYS A 24 14.63 3.39 57.24
CA LYS A 24 15.11 4.61 57.90
C LYS A 24 16.64 4.70 57.86
N LYS A 25 17.19 5.91 57.76
CA LYS A 25 18.12 6.45 58.78
C LYS A 25 18.24 7.98 58.69
N HIS A 26 18.31 8.54 59.90
CA HIS A 26 18.29 9.95 60.28
C HIS A 26 19.36 10.82 59.61
N HIS A 27 19.05 12.09 59.38
CA HIS A 27 19.63 13.19 60.17
C HIS A 27 18.79 14.47 60.02
N SER A 28 18.52 15.08 61.17
CA SER A 28 17.77 16.31 61.39
C SER A 28 18.67 17.53 61.25
N VAL A 29 18.26 18.55 60.48
CA VAL A 29 18.53 19.95 60.83
C VAL A 29 17.31 20.80 60.44
N ARG A 30 17.09 21.83 61.24
CA ARG A 30 15.85 22.56 61.53
C ARG A 30 15.97 23.98 60.96
N ILE A 31 14.82 24.67 60.83
CA ILE A 31 14.62 26.14 60.99
C ILE A 31 14.27 26.94 59.71
N ARG A 32 12.95 27.21 59.61
CA ARG A 32 12.23 28.50 59.51
C ARG A 32 12.65 29.58 58.49
N SER A 33 11.71 29.79 57.57
CA SER A 33 10.97 31.03 57.24
C SER A 33 11.70 32.37 57.26
N PHE A 34 11.67 33.05 56.10
CA PHE A 34 11.51 34.49 56.02
C PHE A 34 10.54 34.84 54.89
N SER A 35 9.43 35.51 55.24
CA SER A 35 8.79 36.52 54.38
C SER A 35 9.33 37.88 54.82
N PRO A 36 9.31 38.90 53.94
CA PRO A 36 8.19 39.82 54.03
C PRO A 36 7.68 40.38 52.69
N ARG A 37 6.42 40.85 52.80
CA ARG A 37 5.60 41.71 51.95
C ARG A 37 6.35 42.83 51.21
N ILE A 38 5.82 43.26 50.05
CA ILE A 38 5.15 44.56 49.85
C ILE A 38 4.48 44.60 48.45
N ALA A 39 3.38 45.32 48.40
CA ALA A 39 2.38 45.46 47.34
C ALA A 39 2.88 46.14 46.05
N GLY A 40 2.16 45.91 44.94
CA GLY A 40 2.30 46.74 43.75
C GLY A 40 1.54 46.25 42.52
N PHE A 41 0.34 46.80 42.33
CA PHE A 41 -0.36 47.03 41.05
C PHE A 41 -0.75 45.84 40.15
N ALA A 42 -2.06 45.66 40.05
CA ALA A 42 -2.72 44.94 38.98
C ALA A 42 -2.46 45.61 37.62
N LEU A 43 -1.87 44.88 36.69
CA LEU A 43 -2.01 45.09 35.26
C LEU A 43 -2.24 43.72 34.61
N SER A 44 -3.45 43.53 34.10
CA SER A 44 -3.83 42.43 33.23
C SER A 44 -2.95 42.46 31.96
N ARG A 45 -2.00 41.54 31.86
CA ARG A 45 -1.36 41.21 30.59
C ARG A 45 -1.95 39.91 30.08
N PHE A 46 -2.66 40.00 28.96
CA PHE A 46 -2.85 38.90 28.04
C PHE A 46 -1.48 38.28 27.77
N ALA A 47 -1.26 37.05 28.24
CA ALA A 47 -0.16 36.24 27.77
C ALA A 47 -0.55 35.72 26.39
N SER A 48 -0.13 36.46 25.36
CA SER A 48 0.08 35.88 24.04
C SER A 48 1.11 34.76 24.21
N THR A 49 0.64 33.52 24.24
CA THR A 49 1.50 32.36 23.96
C THR A 49 1.79 32.36 22.47
N THR A 50 2.77 33.15 22.07
CA THR A 50 3.51 32.88 20.84
C THR A 50 4.20 31.54 21.03
N THR A 51 3.59 30.47 20.51
CA THR A 51 4.30 29.24 20.16
C THR A 51 5.40 29.64 19.19
N ALA A 52 6.63 29.71 19.69
CA ALA A 52 7.81 29.80 18.85
C ALA A 52 7.81 28.53 17.96
N THR A 53 7.45 28.68 16.70
CA THR A 53 7.60 27.66 15.66
C THR A 53 9.09 27.36 15.56
N ALA A 54 9.50 26.21 16.08
CA ALA A 54 10.85 25.73 15.87
C ALA A 54 10.95 25.28 14.41
N ASN A 55 11.60 26.08 13.56
CA ASN A 55 11.90 25.67 12.18
C ASN A 55 12.55 24.28 12.19
N MET A 56 12.10 23.41 11.29
CA MET A 56 12.65 22.07 11.11
C MET A 56 14.17 22.14 10.90
N LYS A 57 14.93 21.28 11.57
CA LYS A 57 16.39 21.27 11.42
C LYS A 57 16.77 20.87 9.99
N PRO A 58 17.86 21.42 9.42
CA PRO A 58 18.30 21.05 8.07
C PRO A 58 18.49 19.54 7.87
N GLU A 59 18.96 18.84 8.91
CA GLU A 59 19.16 17.40 8.87
C GLU A 59 17.86 16.61 8.79
N ASP A 60 16.76 17.16 9.30
CA ASP A 60 15.43 16.56 9.24
C ASP A 60 14.75 16.93 7.90
N LEU A 61 14.89 18.17 7.44
CA LEU A 61 14.31 18.67 6.19
C LEU A 61 14.76 17.86 4.97
N LYS A 62 16.00 17.37 4.94
CA LYS A 62 16.53 16.56 3.82
C LYS A 62 15.68 15.32 3.50
N HIS A 63 14.92 14.82 4.47
CA HIS A 63 14.04 13.65 4.30
C HIS A 63 12.72 13.99 3.60
N TYR A 64 12.34 15.27 3.59
CA TYR A 64 11.15 15.83 2.95
C TYR A 64 11.48 16.58 1.66
N LEU A 65 12.73 16.57 1.20
CA LEU A 65 13.05 17.08 -0.13
C LEU A 65 12.71 16.02 -1.19
N ALA A 66 12.30 16.47 -2.38
CA ALA A 66 12.15 15.62 -3.55
C ALA A 66 13.45 14.82 -3.81
N ASP A 67 13.29 13.60 -4.33
CA ASP A 67 14.42 12.76 -4.74
C ASP A 67 15.14 13.41 -5.93
N GLN A 68 16.48 13.37 -5.92
CA GLN A 68 17.32 14.02 -6.92
C GLN A 68 18.42 13.04 -7.41
N PRO A 69 18.35 12.55 -8.66
CA PRO A 69 17.17 12.59 -9.54
C PRO A 69 16.10 11.57 -9.07
N PRO A 70 14.82 11.77 -9.43
CA PRO A 70 13.79 10.77 -9.22
C PRO A 70 13.97 9.60 -10.18
N SER A 71 13.47 8.42 -9.80
CA SER A 71 13.50 7.23 -10.65
C SER A 71 12.29 7.20 -11.59
N VAL A 72 12.39 7.84 -12.76
CA VAL A 72 11.33 7.81 -13.78
C VAL A 72 11.48 6.56 -14.66
N VAL A 73 10.41 5.77 -14.75
CA VAL A 73 10.37 4.53 -15.54
C VAL A 73 9.16 4.51 -16.46
N ARG A 74 9.28 3.91 -17.64
CA ARG A 74 8.13 3.69 -18.53
C ARG A 74 7.44 2.39 -18.15
N LEU A 75 6.11 2.41 -18.14
CA LEU A 75 5.32 1.19 -17.98
C LEU A 75 5.11 0.54 -19.36
N GLU A 76 5.79 -0.59 -19.59
CA GLU A 76 5.76 -1.29 -20.89
C GLU A 76 4.46 -2.07 -21.08
N ILE A 77 3.76 -1.86 -22.19
CA ILE A 77 2.49 -2.56 -22.48
C ILE A 77 2.25 -2.90 -23.96
N GLU A 78 3.02 -2.32 -24.89
CA GLU A 78 2.77 -2.39 -26.35
C GLU A 78 2.51 -3.81 -26.86
N LYS A 79 3.41 -4.76 -26.52
CA LYS A 79 3.34 -6.15 -26.98
C LYS A 79 2.05 -6.84 -26.53
N HIS A 80 1.52 -6.46 -25.37
CA HIS A 80 0.31 -7.04 -24.79
C HIS A 80 -0.94 -6.35 -25.32
N PHE A 81 -0.90 -5.02 -25.49
CA PHE A 81 -1.99 -4.24 -26.09
C PHE A 81 -2.23 -4.63 -27.56
N ALA A 82 -1.17 -4.92 -28.32
CA ALA A 82 -1.26 -5.33 -29.71
C ALA A 82 -2.02 -6.66 -29.92
N LEU A 83 -2.09 -7.52 -28.89
CA LEU A 83 -2.82 -8.79 -28.93
C LEU A 83 -4.33 -8.65 -28.71
N LEU A 84 -4.81 -7.46 -28.31
CA LEU A 84 -6.22 -7.20 -28.12
C LEU A 84 -6.95 -7.06 -29.46
N THR A 85 -8.18 -7.57 -29.52
CA THR A 85 -9.10 -7.23 -30.61
C THR A 85 -9.49 -5.75 -30.53
N GLU A 86 -9.96 -5.14 -31.63
CA GLU A 86 -10.38 -3.73 -31.61
C GLU A 86 -11.49 -3.45 -30.59
N LYS A 87 -12.41 -4.40 -30.38
CA LYS A 87 -13.43 -4.30 -29.32
C LYS A 87 -12.81 -4.26 -27.92
N GLN A 88 -11.86 -5.14 -27.65
CA GLN A 88 -11.15 -5.18 -26.38
C GLN A 88 -10.27 -3.94 -26.15
N LYS A 89 -9.67 -3.38 -27.21
CA LYS A 89 -8.94 -2.11 -27.11
C LYS A 89 -9.87 -0.96 -26.75
N ARG A 90 -11.08 -0.88 -27.33
CA ARG A 90 -12.10 0.11 -26.94
C ARG A 90 -12.57 -0.08 -25.50
N TYR A 91 -12.81 -1.32 -25.10
CA TYR A 91 -13.15 -1.66 -23.72
C TYR A 91 -12.07 -1.14 -22.74
N ALA A 92 -10.80 -1.49 -22.99
CA ALA A 92 -9.66 -1.02 -22.19
C ALA A 92 -9.48 0.51 -22.21
N HIS A 93 -9.72 1.14 -23.38
CA HIS A 93 -9.68 2.60 -23.54
C HIS A 93 -10.69 3.30 -22.63
N PHE A 94 -11.95 2.89 -22.65
CA PHE A 94 -12.99 3.53 -21.86
C PHE A 94 -12.81 3.33 -20.35
N ILE A 95 -12.33 2.16 -19.92
CA ILE A 95 -11.94 1.94 -18.52
C ILE A 95 -10.77 2.85 -18.13
N SER A 96 -9.77 2.98 -19.00
CA SER A 96 -8.62 3.87 -18.76
C SER A 96 -9.05 5.34 -18.65
N LYS A 97 -9.96 5.79 -19.52
CA LYS A 97 -10.53 7.14 -19.47
C LYS A 97 -11.34 7.37 -18.20
N ALA A 98 -12.15 6.40 -17.77
CA ALA A 98 -12.87 6.47 -16.50
C ALA A 98 -11.92 6.55 -15.30
N SER A 99 -10.89 5.70 -15.27
CA SER A 99 -9.91 5.64 -14.17
C SER A 99 -9.18 6.99 -14.01
N PHE A 100 -8.67 7.55 -15.12
CA PHE A 100 -8.00 8.84 -15.08
C PHE A 100 -8.93 10.03 -14.84
N ALA A 101 -10.21 9.96 -15.21
CA ALA A 101 -11.17 11.02 -14.94
C ALA A 101 -11.35 11.30 -13.42
N GLY A 102 -11.10 10.30 -12.57
CA GLY A 102 -11.07 10.51 -11.12
C GLY A 102 -9.73 10.99 -10.55
N SER A 103 -8.74 11.36 -11.38
CA SER A 103 -7.46 11.89 -10.87
C SER A 103 -7.63 13.15 -10.02
N ARG A 104 -8.62 13.99 -10.35
CA ARG A 104 -8.99 15.18 -9.57
C ARG A 104 -9.51 14.81 -8.18
N ILE A 105 -10.21 13.69 -8.06
CA ILE A 105 -10.69 13.17 -6.77
C ILE A 105 -9.49 12.85 -5.88
N VAL A 106 -8.50 12.11 -6.39
CA VAL A 106 -7.28 11.75 -5.65
C VAL A 106 -6.51 12.99 -5.20
N LEU A 107 -6.28 13.96 -6.11
CA LEU A 107 -5.63 15.23 -5.77
C LEU A 107 -6.36 15.91 -4.61
N ARG A 108 -7.69 15.95 -4.66
CA ARG A 108 -8.57 16.57 -3.67
C ARG A 108 -8.66 15.79 -2.35
N GLN A 109 -8.47 14.47 -2.37
CA GLN A 109 -8.40 13.60 -1.19
C GLN A 109 -7.04 13.67 -0.47
N LEU A 110 -6.03 14.26 -1.11
CA LEU A 110 -4.67 14.33 -0.55
C LEU A 110 -4.39 15.62 0.23
N SER A 111 -4.46 16.77 -0.44
CA SER A 111 -4.13 18.07 0.17
C SER A 111 -4.90 19.21 -0.50
N PRO A 112 -5.16 20.33 0.20
CA PRO A 112 -5.85 21.48 -0.37
C PRO A 112 -5.12 22.09 -1.57
N GLU A 113 -3.80 21.99 -1.61
CA GLU A 113 -2.95 22.58 -2.66
C GLU A 113 -2.69 21.66 -3.86
N SER A 114 -3.03 20.37 -3.78
CA SER A 114 -2.75 19.40 -4.85
C SER A 114 -3.39 19.78 -6.19
N GLU A 115 -4.67 20.14 -6.24
CA GLU A 115 -5.33 20.55 -7.49
C GLU A 115 -4.68 21.83 -8.09
N PRO A 116 -4.50 22.92 -7.32
CA PRO A 116 -3.75 24.09 -7.77
C PRO A 116 -2.33 23.79 -8.29
N ILE A 117 -1.58 22.89 -7.64
CA ILE A 117 -0.24 22.52 -8.10
C ILE A 117 -0.32 21.78 -9.44
N PHE A 118 -1.26 20.85 -9.59
CA PHE A 118 -1.48 20.15 -10.86
C PHE A 118 -1.79 21.14 -11.98
N ASP A 119 -2.72 22.07 -11.74
CA ASP A 119 -3.13 23.06 -12.73
C ASP A 119 -2.01 24.04 -13.09
N LEU A 120 -1.18 24.44 -12.13
CA LEU A 120 0.04 25.21 -12.37
C LEU A 120 0.97 24.47 -13.36
N ILE A 121 1.25 23.20 -13.09
CA ILE A 121 2.16 22.38 -13.91
C ILE A 121 1.64 22.25 -15.35
N ILE A 122 0.37 21.85 -15.50
CA ILE A 122 -0.24 21.64 -16.82
C ILE A 122 -0.36 22.96 -17.59
N THR A 123 -0.68 24.06 -16.91
CA THR A 123 -0.77 25.39 -17.53
C THR A 123 0.59 25.88 -18.02
N LEU A 124 1.64 25.72 -17.22
CA LEU A 124 3.00 26.08 -17.62
C LEU A 124 3.44 25.26 -18.84
N HIS A 125 3.24 23.94 -18.81
CA HIS A 125 3.56 23.06 -19.93
C HIS A 125 2.85 23.48 -21.23
N LYS A 126 1.52 23.75 -21.16
CA LYS A 126 0.74 24.23 -22.30
C LYS A 126 1.22 25.59 -22.80
N SER A 127 1.52 26.52 -21.90
CA SER A 127 1.99 27.88 -22.26
C SER A 127 3.34 27.88 -22.98
N ALA A 128 4.16 26.86 -22.69
CA ALA A 128 5.47 26.65 -23.31
C ALA A 128 5.42 25.71 -24.52
N ASN A 129 4.26 25.14 -24.84
CA ASN A 129 4.11 24.06 -25.82
C ASN A 129 5.14 22.92 -25.60
N GLY A 130 5.40 22.59 -24.34
CA GLY A 130 6.39 21.60 -23.92
C GLY A 130 7.84 22.07 -23.85
N ASP A 131 8.19 23.28 -24.32
CA ASP A 131 9.56 23.81 -24.29
C ASP A 131 9.88 24.50 -22.96
N TRP A 132 10.21 23.70 -21.95
CA TRP A 132 10.55 24.17 -20.62
C TRP A 132 11.83 25.02 -20.57
N ASN A 133 12.77 24.82 -21.50
CA ASN A 133 13.99 25.63 -21.57
C ASN A 133 13.68 27.04 -22.06
N ALA A 134 12.85 27.18 -23.09
CA ALA A 134 12.36 28.49 -23.53
C ALA A 134 11.56 29.20 -22.42
N LEU A 135 10.75 28.44 -21.66
CA LEU A 135 10.00 28.98 -20.52
C LEU A 135 10.93 29.51 -19.41
N ALA A 136 11.96 28.75 -19.03
CA ALA A 136 12.92 29.18 -18.03
C ALA A 136 13.73 30.40 -18.47
N ASN A 137 14.15 30.45 -19.74
CA ASN A 137 14.80 31.64 -20.31
C ASN A 137 13.90 32.88 -20.24
N LYS A 138 12.60 32.72 -20.54
CA LYS A 138 11.61 33.81 -20.41
C LYS A 138 11.43 34.25 -18.96
N ALA A 139 11.50 33.31 -18.01
CA ALA A 139 11.36 33.58 -16.58
C ALA A 139 12.65 34.10 -15.91
N GLY A 140 13.81 34.04 -16.59
CA GLY A 140 15.11 34.33 -15.99
C GLY A 140 15.54 33.28 -14.95
N VAL A 141 15.19 32.01 -15.19
CA VAL A 141 15.50 30.87 -14.32
C VAL A 141 16.66 30.07 -14.91
N ASP A 142 17.65 29.75 -14.07
CA ASP A 142 18.80 28.93 -14.46
C ASP A 142 18.40 27.46 -14.72
N GLU A 143 19.13 26.80 -15.61
CA GLU A 143 18.87 25.41 -16.01
C GLU A 143 18.89 24.41 -14.83
N SER A 144 19.77 24.62 -13.85
CA SER A 144 19.84 23.77 -12.66
C SER A 144 18.59 23.91 -11.79
N GLU A 145 18.08 25.13 -11.62
CA GLU A 145 16.86 25.41 -10.85
C GLU A 145 15.62 24.87 -11.57
N LEU A 146 15.57 25.00 -12.89
CA LEU A 146 14.53 24.37 -13.71
C LEU A 146 14.54 22.85 -13.54
N THR A 147 15.72 22.23 -13.60
CA THR A 147 15.86 20.77 -13.43
C THR A 147 15.31 20.31 -12.09
N LEU A 148 15.69 20.98 -10.99
CA LEU A 148 15.17 20.68 -9.65
C LEU A 148 13.64 20.82 -9.55
N PHE A 149 13.05 21.79 -10.26
CA PHE A 149 11.59 21.91 -10.36
C PHE A 149 10.98 20.75 -11.14
N LEU A 150 11.53 20.39 -12.30
CA LEU A 150 11.04 19.29 -13.12
C LEU A 150 11.15 17.93 -12.42
N GLU A 151 12.17 17.72 -11.58
CA GLU A 151 12.32 16.55 -10.72
C GLU A 151 11.17 16.46 -9.71
N TYR A 152 10.85 17.56 -9.02
CA TYR A 152 9.68 17.65 -8.15
C TYR A 152 8.38 17.37 -8.91
N VAL A 153 8.21 17.96 -10.10
CA VAL A 153 7.01 17.79 -10.93
C VAL A 153 6.83 16.33 -11.34
N ALA A 154 7.90 15.62 -11.73
CA ALA A 154 7.81 14.21 -12.09
C ALA A 154 7.36 13.35 -10.89
N MET A 155 7.87 13.65 -9.68
CA MET A 155 7.41 13.00 -8.45
C MET A 155 5.96 13.34 -8.11
N PHE A 156 5.58 14.62 -8.19
CA PHE A 156 4.22 15.10 -7.93
C PHE A 156 3.20 14.38 -8.81
N LEU A 157 3.46 14.37 -10.12
CA LEU A 157 2.60 13.68 -11.09
C LEU A 157 2.58 12.16 -10.87
N GLY A 158 3.73 11.57 -10.53
CA GLY A 158 3.82 10.13 -10.23
C GLY A 158 3.11 9.70 -8.93
N ASN A 159 2.99 10.59 -7.95
CA ASN A 159 2.28 10.34 -6.68
C ASN A 159 0.84 10.88 -6.69
N MET A 160 0.43 11.56 -7.77
CA MET A 160 -0.84 12.28 -7.86
C MET A 160 -1.04 13.27 -6.69
N GLY A 161 0.03 13.99 -6.36
CA GLY A 161 0.05 15.00 -5.31
C GLY A 161 1.40 15.14 -4.61
N ASN A 162 1.48 16.03 -3.62
CA ASN A 162 2.72 16.42 -2.94
C ASN A 162 3.04 15.60 -1.68
N TYR A 163 2.36 14.48 -1.46
CA TYR A 163 2.67 13.49 -0.41
C TYR A 163 3.01 12.15 -1.06
N LYS A 164 4.04 11.48 -0.56
CA LYS A 164 4.47 10.18 -1.08
C LYS A 164 3.33 9.16 -0.91
N SER A 165 2.99 8.43 -1.96
CA SER A 165 2.08 7.27 -1.90
C SER A 165 2.61 6.16 -1.02
N PHE A 166 3.94 6.08 -0.90
CA PHE A 166 4.60 5.18 0.03
C PHE A 166 5.27 5.97 1.16
N GLY A 167 4.62 5.99 2.32
CA GLY A 167 5.12 6.62 3.56
C GLY A 167 4.38 7.90 3.98
N ASP A 168 3.40 8.38 3.20
CA ASP A 168 2.45 9.45 3.55
C ASP A 168 3.09 10.72 4.11
N SER A 169 4.33 10.99 3.69
CA SER A 169 5.10 12.19 4.03
C SER A 169 5.08 13.16 2.86
N LYS A 170 4.92 14.45 3.15
CA LYS A 170 5.07 15.52 2.17
C LYS A 170 6.47 15.50 1.56
N PHE A 171 6.59 15.91 0.30
CA PHE A 171 7.87 16.24 -0.30
C PHE A 171 7.85 17.62 -0.96
N ILE A 172 8.97 18.31 -0.88
CA ILE A 172 9.12 19.73 -1.24
C ILE A 172 10.15 19.86 -2.37
N PRO A 173 9.97 20.79 -3.33
CA PRO A 173 10.97 21.03 -4.36
C PRO A 173 12.32 21.46 -3.76
N ARG A 174 13.41 21.07 -4.44
CA ARG A 174 14.76 21.53 -4.07
C ARG A 174 15.11 22.88 -4.69
N CYS A 175 14.42 23.30 -5.74
CA CYS A 175 14.57 24.63 -6.32
C CYS A 175 14.08 25.68 -5.32
N SER A 176 14.48 26.93 -5.55
CA SER A 176 14.01 28.06 -4.75
C SER A 176 12.54 28.39 -5.02
N GLU A 177 11.85 28.92 -4.01
CA GLU A 177 10.50 29.45 -4.18
C GLU A 177 10.42 30.54 -5.25
N LYS A 178 11.49 31.35 -5.37
CA LYS A 178 11.63 32.38 -6.41
C LYS A 178 11.59 31.78 -7.81
N THR A 179 12.16 30.59 -8.02
CA THR A 179 12.13 29.89 -9.30
C THR A 179 10.69 29.56 -9.70
N VAL A 180 9.90 28.95 -8.80
CA VAL A 180 8.52 28.58 -9.11
C VAL A 180 7.65 29.82 -9.32
N ALA A 181 7.84 30.86 -8.51
CA ALA A 181 7.16 32.14 -8.69
C ALA A 181 7.49 32.79 -10.05
N ALA A 182 8.76 32.79 -10.46
CA ALA A 182 9.19 33.36 -11.73
C ALA A 182 8.61 32.59 -12.94
N LEU A 183 8.58 31.25 -12.87
CA LEU A 183 7.92 30.42 -13.88
C LEU A 183 6.41 30.72 -13.95
N ALA A 184 5.73 30.77 -12.80
CA ALA A 184 4.30 31.09 -12.72
C ALA A 184 3.97 32.46 -13.33
N ALA A 185 4.81 33.48 -13.07
CA ALA A 185 4.61 34.84 -13.57
C ALA A 185 4.69 34.97 -15.11
N THR A 186 5.14 33.93 -15.82
CA THR A 186 5.18 33.92 -17.29
C THR A 186 3.80 33.83 -17.96
N SER A 187 2.77 33.45 -17.19
CA SER A 187 1.38 33.28 -17.64
C SER A 187 0.40 33.72 -16.53
N PRO A 188 -0.55 34.63 -16.80
CA PRO A 188 -1.54 35.04 -15.80
C PRO A 188 -2.37 33.87 -15.22
N GLU A 189 -2.68 32.87 -16.04
CA GLU A 189 -3.41 31.69 -15.59
C GLU A 189 -2.53 30.81 -14.68
N ALA A 190 -1.25 30.65 -15.01
CA ALA A 190 -0.31 29.91 -14.15
C ALA A 190 -0.13 30.64 -12.79
N GLN A 191 0.00 31.97 -12.81
CA GLN A 191 0.12 32.78 -11.60
C GLN A 191 -1.08 32.57 -10.66
N LYS A 192 -2.31 32.56 -11.20
CA LYS A 192 -3.53 32.30 -10.42
C LYS A 192 -3.47 30.96 -9.67
N PHE A 193 -2.99 29.90 -10.31
CA PHE A 193 -2.85 28.58 -9.67
C PHE A 193 -1.73 28.56 -8.64
N TYR A 194 -0.60 29.21 -8.91
CA TYR A 194 0.47 29.37 -7.93
C TYR A 194 -0.01 30.12 -6.67
N ASP A 195 -0.72 31.23 -6.84
CA ASP A 195 -1.29 32.01 -5.74
C ASP A 195 -2.31 31.20 -4.92
N ALA A 196 -3.10 30.34 -5.60
CA ALA A 196 -4.07 29.47 -4.95
C ALA A 196 -3.42 28.41 -4.03
N THR A 197 -2.13 28.08 -4.22
CA THR A 197 -1.40 27.20 -3.29
C THR A 197 -1.11 27.85 -1.94
N LYS A 198 -1.17 29.18 -1.83
CA LYS A 198 -0.88 29.94 -0.60
C LYS A 198 0.47 29.59 0.04
N GLY A 199 1.49 29.31 -0.79
CA GLY A 199 2.83 28.95 -0.34
C GLY A 199 2.99 27.50 0.13
N ALA A 200 1.93 26.68 0.07
CA ALA A 200 1.95 25.31 0.56
C ALA A 200 2.94 24.41 -0.18
N ILE A 201 3.37 24.75 -1.41
CA ILE A 201 4.44 24.04 -2.13
C ILE A 201 5.71 23.92 -1.27
N PHE A 202 6.07 24.98 -0.55
CA PHE A 202 7.33 25.08 0.21
C PHE A 202 7.15 25.02 1.73
N SER A 203 5.91 25.02 2.23
CA SER A 203 5.63 25.02 3.67
C SER A 203 6.16 23.75 4.38
N HIS A 204 6.98 23.96 5.40
CA HIS A 204 7.57 22.95 6.30
C HIS A 204 7.75 23.44 7.75
N ASP A 205 7.09 24.55 8.11
CA ASP A 205 7.21 25.16 9.44
C ASP A 205 6.52 24.34 10.54
N ASP A 206 5.59 23.47 10.15
CA ASP A 206 4.89 22.53 11.02
C ASP A 206 5.27 21.08 10.67
N PRO A 207 6.18 20.45 11.44
CA PRO A 207 6.56 19.06 11.23
C PRO A 207 5.41 18.06 11.30
N ALA A 208 4.35 18.34 12.06
CA ALA A 208 3.20 17.43 12.15
C ALA A 208 2.39 17.43 10.85
N ALA A 209 2.22 18.61 10.25
CA ALA A 209 1.53 18.79 8.97
C ALA A 209 2.30 18.21 7.78
N MET A 210 3.57 17.82 7.95
CA MET A 210 4.35 17.11 6.92
C MET A 210 3.92 15.65 6.73
N HIS A 211 2.95 15.17 7.49
CA HIS A 211 2.42 13.80 7.43
C HIS A 211 0.90 13.80 7.29
N LEU A 212 0.37 12.80 6.58
CA LEU A 212 -1.06 12.55 6.57
C LEU A 212 -1.50 11.93 7.90
N GLY A 213 -2.65 12.36 8.43
CA GLY A 213 -3.13 11.92 9.73
C GLY A 213 -4.33 12.73 10.26
N PHE A 214 -4.70 12.52 11.52
CA PHE A 214 -5.78 13.28 12.16
C PHE A 214 -5.41 14.75 12.39
N LEU A 215 -6.36 15.65 12.11
CA LEU A 215 -6.18 17.10 12.25
C LEU A 215 -5.92 17.54 13.70
N ASP A 216 -6.55 16.89 14.68
CA ASP A 216 -6.36 17.18 16.12
C ASP A 216 -5.01 16.70 16.68
N ALA A 217 -4.25 15.91 15.91
CA ALA A 217 -2.85 15.58 16.14
C ALA A 217 -1.88 16.54 15.39
N GLY A 218 -2.40 17.53 14.67
CA GLY A 218 -1.61 18.48 13.88
C GLY A 218 -1.22 17.98 12.48
N HIS A 219 -1.73 16.82 12.05
CA HIS A 219 -1.44 16.26 10.73
C HIS A 219 -2.32 16.85 9.62
N MET A 220 -2.07 16.44 8.38
CA MET A 220 -2.85 16.86 7.20
C MET A 220 -3.84 15.77 6.74
N THR A 221 -5.03 16.17 6.31
CA THR A 221 -5.97 15.31 5.58
C THR A 221 -7.09 16.17 4.97
N THR A 222 -7.63 15.76 3.82
CA THR A 222 -8.78 16.40 3.18
C THR A 222 -10.00 15.50 3.03
N TYR A 223 -9.99 14.34 3.70
CA TYR A 223 -11.20 13.54 3.95
C TYR A 223 -12.18 14.27 4.89
N TYR A 224 -11.70 15.30 5.62
CA TYR A 224 -12.50 16.14 6.49
C TYR A 224 -12.52 17.62 6.03
N PRO A 225 -13.12 17.93 4.86
CA PRO A 225 -13.09 19.27 4.29
C PRO A 225 -13.81 20.29 5.18
N ASP A 226 -13.36 21.55 5.13
CA ASP A 226 -13.96 22.69 5.86
C ASP A 226 -14.09 22.49 7.38
N SER A 227 -13.31 21.57 7.97
CA SER A 227 -13.51 21.07 9.33
C SER A 227 -12.25 21.12 10.18
N LYS A 228 -11.59 22.28 10.26
CA LYS A 228 -10.27 22.43 10.92
C LYS A 228 -10.25 22.02 12.39
N ASP A 229 -11.40 22.05 13.07
CA ASP A 229 -11.57 21.74 14.49
C ASP A 229 -12.26 20.37 14.73
N ILE A 230 -12.43 19.55 13.69
CA ILE A 230 -12.97 18.19 13.87
C ILE A 230 -11.96 17.32 14.62
N THR A 231 -12.47 16.56 15.58
CA THR A 231 -11.66 15.67 16.41
C THR A 231 -11.80 14.21 15.98
N LYS A 232 -10.78 13.40 16.28
CA LYS A 232 -10.82 11.96 16.11
C LYS A 232 -12.06 11.34 16.78
N SER A 233 -12.42 11.79 17.98
CA SER A 233 -13.60 11.29 18.68
C SER A 233 -14.93 11.62 18.00
N GLU A 234 -15.03 12.77 17.33
CA GLU A 234 -16.23 13.12 16.55
C GLU A 234 -16.30 12.26 15.29
N ILE A 235 -15.18 12.03 14.61
CA ILE A 235 -15.08 11.16 13.44
C ILE A 235 -15.51 9.73 13.80
N GLU A 236 -14.96 9.16 14.87
CA GLU A 236 -15.32 7.82 15.36
C GLU A 236 -16.82 7.72 15.69
N ALA A 237 -17.38 8.76 16.31
CA ALA A 237 -18.80 8.78 16.65
C ALA A 237 -19.71 8.86 15.41
N VAL A 238 -19.31 9.59 14.37
CA VAL A 238 -20.03 9.59 13.07
C VAL A 238 -19.92 8.22 12.41
N SER A 239 -18.74 7.59 12.41
CA SER A 239 -18.57 6.23 11.87
C SER A 239 -19.46 5.21 12.59
N THR A 240 -19.54 5.26 13.92
CA THR A 240 -20.48 4.41 14.69
C THR A 240 -21.93 4.64 14.27
N TRP A 241 -22.33 5.90 14.04
CA TRP A 241 -23.68 6.20 13.55
C TRP A 241 -23.92 5.63 12.13
N MET A 242 -22.93 5.72 11.24
CA MET A 242 -23.02 5.15 9.89
C MET A 242 -23.19 3.62 9.96
N GLU A 243 -22.42 2.94 10.82
CA GLU A 243 -22.56 1.50 11.06
C GLU A 243 -23.96 1.13 11.57
N GLU A 244 -24.51 1.87 12.54
CA GLU A 244 -25.87 1.66 13.05
C GLU A 244 -26.93 1.81 11.95
N LYS A 245 -26.73 2.75 11.03
CA LYS A 245 -27.58 2.97 9.85
C LYS A 245 -27.30 2.01 8.71
N ARG A 246 -26.22 1.22 8.78
CA ARG A 246 -25.69 0.40 7.68
C ARG A 246 -25.38 1.22 6.43
N LEU A 247 -24.93 2.46 6.62
CA LEU A 247 -24.41 3.30 5.55
C LEU A 247 -22.91 3.01 5.40
N LEU A 248 -22.52 2.57 4.20
CA LEU A 248 -21.13 2.26 3.90
C LEU A 248 -20.31 3.56 3.72
N PRO A 249 -19.07 3.64 4.25
CA PRO A 249 -18.29 4.89 4.31
C PRO A 249 -17.37 5.18 3.11
N GLU A 250 -17.10 4.22 2.23
CA GLU A 250 -15.94 4.25 1.35
C GLU A 250 -15.96 5.39 0.32
N ASN A 251 -17.13 5.77 -0.20
CA ASN A 251 -17.29 6.88 -1.15
C ASN A 251 -17.66 8.22 -0.48
N THR A 252 -17.32 8.39 0.80
CA THR A 252 -17.71 9.57 1.57
C THR A 252 -16.56 10.45 2.02
N ARG A 253 -16.84 11.74 2.22
CA ARG A 253 -16.05 12.67 3.05
C ARG A 253 -16.92 13.23 4.17
N LEU A 254 -16.32 13.81 5.21
CA LEU A 254 -17.05 14.26 6.39
C LEU A 254 -16.76 15.73 6.71
N ARG A 255 -17.81 16.55 6.71
CA ARG A 255 -17.72 17.97 7.08
C ARG A 255 -18.43 18.23 8.41
N LYS A 256 -17.76 18.88 9.35
CA LYS A 256 -18.34 19.40 10.59
C LYS A 256 -19.10 20.69 10.30
N THR A 257 -20.31 20.81 10.84
CA THR A 257 -21.15 22.01 10.74
C THR A 257 -21.36 22.63 12.13
N ALA A 258 -22.02 23.79 12.20
CA ALA A 258 -22.34 24.43 13.47
C ALA A 258 -23.25 23.56 14.37
N ASP A 259 -24.14 22.77 13.75
CA ASP A 259 -25.19 22.00 14.42
C ASP A 259 -24.99 20.47 14.34
N GLY A 260 -23.97 20.00 13.61
CA GLY A 260 -23.66 18.58 13.49
C GLY A 260 -22.66 18.28 12.39
N PHE A 261 -23.03 17.42 11.45
CA PHE A 261 -22.12 16.87 10.44
C PHE A 261 -22.82 16.63 9.10
N ASP A 262 -22.12 16.92 8.01
CA ASP A 262 -22.50 16.53 6.66
C ASP A 262 -21.62 15.35 6.21
N ILE A 263 -22.24 14.24 5.81
CA ILE A 263 -21.60 13.15 5.09
C ILE A 263 -21.74 13.48 3.61
N LEU A 264 -20.63 13.83 2.99
CA LEU A 264 -20.55 14.15 1.56
C LEU A 264 -20.43 12.84 0.78
N ILE A 265 -21.43 12.52 -0.03
CA ILE A 265 -21.49 11.28 -0.82
C ILE A 265 -21.03 11.61 -2.24
N ALA A 266 -20.03 10.87 -2.72
CA ALA A 266 -19.53 11.04 -4.07
C ALA A 266 -20.54 10.48 -5.10
N SER A 267 -21.07 11.35 -5.95
CA SER A 267 -22.11 11.00 -6.94
C SER A 267 -22.21 12.03 -8.05
N ALA A 268 -22.61 11.62 -9.25
CA ALA A 268 -22.88 12.54 -10.35
C ALA A 268 -24.13 13.40 -10.08
N VAL A 269 -25.16 12.81 -9.44
CA VAL A 269 -26.35 13.55 -9.00
C VAL A 269 -26.08 14.32 -7.72
N THR A 270 -26.74 15.47 -7.54
CA THR A 270 -26.56 16.36 -6.38
C THR A 270 -27.67 16.24 -5.34
N SER A 271 -28.61 15.32 -5.54
CA SER A 271 -29.73 15.06 -4.64
C SER A 271 -30.10 13.59 -4.66
N VAL A 272 -30.64 13.09 -3.54
CA VAL A 272 -31.20 11.73 -3.47
C VAL A 272 -32.27 11.52 -4.54
N LEU A 273 -32.29 10.35 -5.17
CA LEU A 273 -33.28 10.00 -6.17
C LEU A 273 -34.66 9.72 -5.54
N PRO A 274 -35.77 9.79 -6.30
CA PRO A 274 -37.13 9.51 -5.80
C PRO A 274 -37.31 8.14 -5.13
N GLU A 275 -36.54 7.14 -5.58
CA GLU A 275 -36.47 5.78 -5.03
C GLU A 275 -35.68 5.69 -3.71
N GLY A 276 -34.90 6.70 -3.35
CA GLY A 276 -34.03 6.74 -2.18
C GLY A 276 -32.56 6.38 -2.50
N GLY A 277 -31.69 6.59 -1.51
CA GLY A 277 -30.32 6.08 -1.49
C GLY A 277 -30.21 4.80 -0.64
N ASP A 278 -28.99 4.44 -0.26
CA ASP A 278 -28.69 3.17 0.43
C ASP A 278 -29.42 3.02 1.78
N ILE A 279 -29.74 4.13 2.47
CA ILE A 279 -30.47 4.14 3.74
C ILE A 279 -31.88 4.76 3.65
N GLY A 280 -32.45 4.82 2.44
CA GLY A 280 -33.81 5.31 2.18
C GLY A 280 -33.86 6.74 1.65
N LYS A 281 -35.01 7.41 1.83
CA LYS A 281 -35.28 8.74 1.24
C LYS A 281 -34.91 9.91 2.16
N GLU A 282 -34.73 9.64 3.44
CA GLU A 282 -34.36 10.64 4.43
C GLU A 282 -32.88 11.01 4.24
N THR A 283 -32.59 12.31 4.26
CA THR A 283 -31.22 12.84 4.15
C THR A 283 -30.81 13.69 5.35
N GLU A 284 -31.67 13.84 6.35
CA GLU A 284 -31.38 14.59 7.57
C GLU A 284 -31.85 13.79 8.80
N PHE A 285 -30.95 13.60 9.76
CA PHE A 285 -31.17 12.74 10.92
C PHE A 285 -30.72 13.45 12.19
N THR A 286 -31.62 13.59 13.17
CA THR A 286 -31.21 14.02 14.52
C THR A 286 -30.74 12.80 15.31
N VAL A 287 -29.53 12.86 15.87
CA VAL A 287 -28.96 11.75 16.64
C VAL A 287 -29.57 11.71 18.04
N GLU A 288 -30.17 10.58 18.41
CA GLU A 288 -30.92 10.45 19.67
C GLU A 288 -30.06 10.05 20.88
N ASN A 289 -28.95 9.35 20.63
CA ASN A 289 -28.13 8.70 21.66
C ASN A 289 -26.63 8.84 21.38
N GLY A 290 -25.79 8.52 22.37
CA GLY A 290 -24.34 8.52 22.21
C GLY A 290 -23.68 9.91 22.20
N PRO A 291 -22.39 9.98 21.82
CA PRO A 291 -21.61 11.23 21.87
C PRO A 291 -22.14 12.37 21.00
N LEU A 292 -22.90 12.04 19.94
CA LEU A 292 -23.49 13.01 19.02
C LEU A 292 -24.93 13.39 19.36
N LYS A 293 -25.45 13.02 20.54
CA LYS A 293 -26.85 13.28 20.91
C LYS A 293 -27.25 14.74 20.71
N GLY A 294 -28.34 14.96 19.99
CA GLY A 294 -28.90 16.27 19.65
C GLY A 294 -28.20 16.98 18.49
N LYS A 295 -27.18 16.36 17.87
CA LYS A 295 -26.58 16.83 16.62
C LYS A 295 -27.35 16.32 15.42
N THR A 296 -27.26 17.06 14.31
CA THR A 296 -27.86 16.68 13.03
C THR A 296 -26.81 16.08 12.10
N ILE A 297 -27.09 14.91 11.55
CA ILE A 297 -26.29 14.31 10.46
C ILE A 297 -27.07 14.47 9.15
N ARG A 298 -26.42 15.03 8.14
CA ARG A 298 -26.99 15.24 6.80
C ARG A 298 -26.25 14.42 5.76
N LEU A 299 -26.98 13.82 4.83
CA LEU A 299 -26.43 13.20 3.63
C LEU A 299 -26.46 14.21 2.49
N VAL A 300 -25.28 14.60 2.01
CA VAL A 300 -25.11 15.59 0.94
C VAL A 300 -24.53 14.90 -0.28
N TYR A 301 -25.34 14.76 -1.33
CA TYR A 301 -24.93 14.15 -2.59
C TYR A 301 -24.22 15.17 -3.49
N GLY A 302 -23.46 14.67 -4.46
CA GLY A 302 -22.81 15.50 -5.47
C GLY A 302 -21.36 15.83 -5.17
N ASP A 303 -20.74 15.18 -4.19
CA ASP A 303 -19.30 15.30 -4.02
C ASP A 303 -18.62 14.76 -5.28
N HIS A 304 -17.67 15.54 -5.82
CA HIS A 304 -17.00 15.22 -7.09
C HIS A 304 -17.96 15.04 -8.30
N SER A 305 -19.10 15.74 -8.32
CA SER A 305 -20.15 15.50 -9.32
C SER A 305 -19.71 15.65 -10.79
N GLU A 306 -18.83 16.60 -11.09
CA GLU A 306 -18.28 16.77 -12.44
C GLU A 306 -17.44 15.56 -12.86
N GLU A 307 -16.55 15.10 -11.98
CA GLU A 307 -15.74 13.90 -12.22
C GLU A 307 -16.63 12.65 -12.33
N MET A 308 -17.56 12.47 -11.39
CA MET A 308 -18.47 11.32 -11.35
C MET A 308 -19.33 11.22 -12.60
N LYS A 309 -19.77 12.34 -13.16
CA LYS A 309 -20.51 12.38 -14.43
C LYS A 309 -19.65 11.87 -15.59
N ASN A 310 -18.39 12.32 -15.68
CA ASN A 310 -17.48 11.88 -16.74
C ASN A 310 -17.11 10.39 -16.59
N ILE A 311 -16.80 9.95 -15.38
CA ILE A 311 -16.54 8.54 -15.03
C ILE A 311 -17.74 7.68 -15.44
N THR A 312 -18.96 8.06 -15.06
CA THR A 312 -20.20 7.34 -15.39
C THR A 312 -20.37 7.21 -16.91
N ALA A 313 -20.11 8.28 -17.67
CA ALA A 313 -20.23 8.26 -19.12
C ALA A 313 -19.23 7.28 -19.76
N TYR A 314 -17.97 7.30 -19.34
CA TYR A 314 -16.96 6.37 -19.84
C TYR A 314 -17.25 4.91 -19.46
N ILE A 315 -17.71 4.65 -18.23
CA ILE A 315 -18.04 3.29 -17.80
C ILE A 315 -19.26 2.73 -18.55
N LYS A 316 -20.25 3.56 -18.90
CA LYS A 316 -21.34 3.14 -19.81
C LYS A 316 -20.81 2.72 -21.19
N GLN A 317 -19.76 3.37 -21.70
CA GLN A 317 -19.10 2.95 -22.94
C GLN A 317 -18.25 1.67 -22.79
N ALA A 318 -17.64 1.46 -21.61
CA ALA A 318 -17.01 0.18 -21.29
C ALA A 318 -18.05 -0.96 -21.31
N ALA A 319 -19.24 -0.77 -20.70
CA ALA A 319 -20.33 -1.74 -20.77
C ALA A 319 -20.74 -2.08 -22.22
N ALA A 320 -20.78 -1.07 -23.11
CA ALA A 320 -21.11 -1.27 -24.53
C ALA A 320 -20.05 -2.05 -25.31
N ASN A 321 -18.80 -2.08 -24.83
CA ASN A 321 -17.68 -2.81 -25.45
C ASN A 321 -17.28 -4.08 -24.67
N ALA A 322 -18.06 -4.50 -23.67
CA ALA A 322 -17.80 -5.69 -22.86
C ALA A 322 -17.79 -6.99 -23.70
N ASP A 323 -16.90 -7.92 -23.37
CA ASP A 323 -16.79 -9.21 -24.08
C ASP A 323 -17.86 -10.22 -23.66
N ASN A 324 -18.41 -10.09 -22.45
CA ASN A 324 -19.42 -10.99 -21.91
C ASN A 324 -20.42 -10.27 -21.00
N GLU A 325 -21.45 -11.01 -20.57
CA GLU A 325 -22.56 -10.48 -19.79
C GLU A 325 -22.15 -10.13 -18.34
N ASN A 326 -21.16 -10.80 -17.75
CA ASN A 326 -20.63 -10.44 -16.43
C ASN A 326 -19.96 -9.06 -16.48
N GLN A 327 -19.08 -8.83 -17.47
CA GLN A 327 -18.43 -7.52 -17.67
C GLN A 327 -19.44 -6.41 -17.92
N LYS A 328 -20.44 -6.67 -18.77
CA LYS A 328 -21.49 -5.69 -19.05
C LYS A 328 -22.25 -5.31 -17.79
N ASN A 329 -22.71 -6.30 -17.01
CA ASN A 329 -23.47 -6.04 -15.79
C ASN A 329 -22.63 -5.43 -14.67
N MET A 330 -21.36 -5.81 -14.57
CA MET A 330 -20.37 -5.15 -13.71
C MET A 330 -20.29 -3.65 -14.01
N HIS A 331 -20.08 -3.26 -15.28
CA HIS A 331 -19.99 -1.84 -15.66
C HIS A 331 -21.31 -1.09 -15.54
N LEU A 332 -22.45 -1.73 -15.77
CA LEU A 332 -23.75 -1.10 -15.51
C LEU A 332 -23.97 -0.83 -14.02
N ALA A 333 -23.51 -1.74 -13.15
CA ALA A 333 -23.57 -1.55 -11.70
C ALA A 333 -22.59 -0.46 -11.22
N TYR A 334 -21.36 -0.41 -11.76
CA TYR A 334 -20.44 0.71 -11.54
C TYR A 334 -21.06 2.05 -11.96
N ALA A 335 -21.64 2.12 -13.17
CA ALA A 335 -22.27 3.33 -13.67
C ALA A 335 -23.40 3.80 -12.75
N LYS A 336 -24.23 2.87 -12.24
CA LYS A 336 -25.27 3.20 -11.26
C LYS A 336 -24.64 3.73 -9.96
N SER A 337 -23.61 3.07 -9.45
CA SER A 337 -22.92 3.50 -8.24
C SER A 337 -22.37 4.93 -8.36
N PHE A 338 -21.62 5.22 -9.43
CA PHE A 338 -21.01 6.54 -9.65
C PHE A 338 -22.06 7.62 -9.96
N GLU A 339 -23.16 7.25 -10.62
CA GLU A 339 -24.24 8.19 -10.89
C GLU A 339 -24.97 8.59 -9.61
N THR A 340 -25.31 7.62 -8.76
CA THR A 340 -26.23 7.82 -7.62
C THR A 340 -25.55 7.88 -6.26
N GLY A 341 -24.26 7.52 -6.16
CA GLY A 341 -23.52 7.39 -4.90
C GLY A 341 -23.83 6.12 -4.10
N SER A 342 -24.41 5.08 -4.71
CA SER A 342 -24.80 3.84 -4.01
C SER A 342 -23.63 2.86 -3.93
N LEU A 343 -23.21 2.52 -2.71
CA LEU A 343 -22.21 1.47 -2.47
C LEU A 343 -22.82 0.06 -2.49
N GLU A 344 -24.14 -0.07 -2.35
CA GLU A 344 -24.80 -1.36 -2.63
C GLU A 344 -24.75 -1.70 -4.13
N ALA A 345 -24.96 -0.72 -5.01
CA ALA A 345 -24.73 -0.88 -6.45
C ALA A 345 -23.25 -1.15 -6.75
N PHE A 346 -22.34 -0.55 -5.99
CA PHE A 346 -20.92 -0.87 -6.08
C PHE A 346 -20.67 -2.34 -5.72
N LYS A 347 -21.21 -2.86 -4.61
CA LYS A 347 -21.09 -4.28 -4.26
C LYS A 347 -21.66 -5.20 -5.34
N ASP A 348 -22.77 -4.83 -5.98
CA ASP A 348 -23.30 -5.57 -7.13
C ASP A 348 -22.29 -5.66 -8.28
N SER A 349 -21.56 -4.57 -8.57
CA SER A 349 -20.50 -4.61 -9.59
C SER A 349 -19.41 -5.63 -9.24
N GLN A 350 -18.99 -5.67 -7.97
CA GLN A 350 -17.97 -6.61 -7.48
C GLN A 350 -18.47 -8.06 -7.57
N ARG A 351 -19.74 -8.33 -7.26
CA ARG A 351 -20.36 -9.65 -7.42
C ARG A 351 -20.34 -10.14 -8.87
N TRP A 352 -20.48 -9.25 -9.84
CA TRP A 352 -20.32 -9.59 -11.26
C TRP A 352 -18.86 -9.78 -11.64
N TRP A 353 -17.97 -8.90 -11.15
CA TRP A 353 -16.54 -8.95 -11.40
C TRP A 353 -15.90 -10.27 -10.96
N ILE A 354 -16.22 -10.76 -9.75
CA ILE A 354 -15.65 -12.03 -9.24
C ILE A 354 -16.09 -13.25 -10.08
N LYS A 355 -17.23 -13.15 -10.78
CA LYS A 355 -17.76 -14.19 -11.68
C LYS A 355 -17.14 -14.15 -13.08
N ASP A 356 -16.52 -13.04 -13.45
CA ASP A 356 -15.79 -12.91 -14.72
C ASP A 356 -14.40 -13.55 -14.58
N LYS A 357 -14.28 -14.82 -14.96
CA LYS A 357 -13.05 -15.62 -14.82
C LYS A 357 -12.22 -15.58 -16.10
N GLY A 358 -10.92 -15.33 -15.96
CA GLY A 358 -9.97 -15.29 -17.08
C GLY A 358 -10.27 -14.26 -18.18
N PRO A 359 -10.62 -13.00 -17.87
CA PRO A 359 -10.92 -12.02 -18.91
C PRO A 359 -9.67 -11.59 -19.68
N SER A 360 -9.82 -11.38 -20.99
CA SER A 360 -8.74 -10.84 -21.82
C SER A 360 -8.25 -9.47 -21.38
N VAL A 361 -9.14 -8.64 -20.83
CA VAL A 361 -8.84 -7.35 -20.22
C VAL A 361 -9.43 -7.37 -18.81
N GLU A 362 -8.58 -7.34 -17.80
CA GLU A 362 -8.98 -7.30 -16.39
C GLU A 362 -9.01 -5.85 -15.90
N CYS A 363 -9.96 -5.54 -15.01
CA CYS A 363 -10.16 -4.20 -14.46
C CYS A 363 -10.85 -4.21 -13.09
N ASN A 364 -10.58 -3.17 -12.30
CA ASN A 364 -11.40 -2.73 -11.17
C ASN A 364 -11.37 -1.20 -11.11
N ILE A 365 -12.41 -0.56 -10.57
CA ILE A 365 -12.51 0.91 -10.49
C ILE A 365 -13.52 1.35 -9.43
N GLY A 366 -13.20 2.34 -8.61
CA GLY A 366 -14.09 2.88 -7.57
C GLY A 366 -13.37 3.55 -6.41
N PHE A 367 -14.01 3.63 -5.25
CA PHE A 367 -13.40 4.09 -3.99
C PHE A 367 -12.93 2.90 -3.16
N ILE A 368 -11.73 2.42 -3.40
CA ILE A 368 -11.36 1.05 -3.01
C ILE A 368 -10.52 1.06 -1.73
N GLU A 369 -9.27 1.53 -1.75
CA GLU A 369 -8.39 1.42 -0.56
C GLU A 369 -8.58 2.50 0.48
N THR A 370 -8.58 2.11 1.76
CA THR A 370 -8.78 3.03 2.88
C THR A 370 -7.52 3.46 3.59
N TYR A 371 -6.32 3.22 3.01
CA TYR A 371 -5.04 3.47 3.70
C TYR A 371 -4.79 4.92 4.09
N ARG A 372 -5.27 5.88 3.28
CA ARG A 372 -4.95 7.31 3.42
C ARG A 372 -5.97 8.11 4.22
N ASP A 373 -7.14 7.54 4.48
CA ASP A 373 -8.03 8.07 5.52
C ASP A 373 -7.41 7.72 6.88
N PRO A 374 -7.12 8.70 7.75
CA PRO A 374 -6.59 8.40 9.08
C PRO A 374 -7.54 7.56 9.95
N ALA A 375 -8.84 7.56 9.66
CA ALA A 375 -9.81 6.67 10.31
C ALA A 375 -9.86 5.26 9.69
N GLY A 376 -9.28 5.07 8.50
CA GLY A 376 -9.19 3.77 7.82
C GLY A 376 -10.50 3.26 7.23
N VAL A 377 -11.51 4.13 7.01
CA VAL A 377 -12.85 3.72 6.56
C VAL A 377 -13.29 4.35 5.24
N ARG A 378 -12.69 5.47 4.81
CA ARG A 378 -12.99 6.11 3.52
C ARG A 378 -12.00 5.68 2.46
N GLY A 379 -12.50 5.34 1.28
CA GLY A 379 -11.70 4.86 0.15
C GLY A 379 -11.06 6.03 -0.61
N GLU A 380 -9.83 5.84 -1.07
CA GLU A 380 -9.21 6.64 -2.13
C GLU A 380 -9.81 6.21 -3.48
N TRP A 381 -10.05 7.16 -4.38
CA TRP A 381 -10.47 6.82 -5.74
C TRP A 381 -9.36 6.06 -6.45
N GLU A 382 -9.68 4.93 -7.09
CA GLU A 382 -8.77 4.18 -7.92
C GLU A 382 -9.42 3.57 -9.18
N GLY A 383 -8.59 3.12 -10.12
CA GLY A 383 -9.00 2.25 -11.21
C GLY A 383 -7.87 1.77 -12.09
N PHE A 384 -7.99 0.55 -12.61
CA PHE A 384 -7.01 -0.03 -13.53
C PHE A 384 -7.63 -0.77 -14.73
N ALA A 385 -6.86 -0.83 -15.81
CA ALA A 385 -7.10 -1.70 -16.95
C ALA A 385 -5.82 -2.44 -17.28
N SER A 386 -5.91 -3.74 -17.58
CA SER A 386 -4.72 -4.57 -17.80
C SER A 386 -4.98 -5.71 -18.77
N LYS A 387 -3.90 -6.24 -19.37
CA LYS A 387 -3.94 -7.47 -20.17
C LYS A 387 -3.55 -8.65 -19.28
N GLU A 388 -4.34 -9.70 -19.33
CA GLU A 388 -4.05 -10.95 -18.63
C GLU A 388 -2.88 -11.75 -19.25
N ARG A 389 -2.05 -12.36 -18.38
CA ARG A 389 -0.97 -13.32 -18.69
C ARG A 389 -1.25 -14.65 -17.95
N THR A 390 -2.19 -15.46 -18.45
CA THR A 390 -2.73 -16.62 -17.72
C THR A 390 -2.00 -17.95 -17.86
N ARG A 391 -1.15 -18.17 -18.88
CA ARG A 391 -0.68 -19.54 -19.18
C ARG A 391 0.10 -20.18 -18.02
N ALA A 392 1.15 -19.51 -17.52
CA ALA A 392 2.00 -20.08 -16.46
C ALA A 392 1.22 -20.31 -15.16
N PHE A 393 0.32 -19.39 -14.80
CA PHE A 393 -0.46 -19.49 -13.56
C PHE A 393 -1.56 -20.56 -13.64
N GLY A 394 -2.21 -20.73 -14.79
CA GLY A 394 -3.14 -21.85 -15.01
C GLY A 394 -2.44 -23.22 -14.97
N GLU A 395 -1.24 -23.31 -15.52
CA GLU A 395 -0.40 -24.51 -15.40
C GLU A 395 0.06 -24.74 -13.95
N LEU A 396 0.43 -23.68 -13.21
CA LEU A 396 0.82 -23.78 -11.80
C LEU A 396 -0.35 -24.24 -10.90
N VAL A 397 -1.57 -23.74 -11.14
CA VAL A 397 -2.80 -24.22 -10.51
C VAL A 397 -2.98 -25.71 -10.77
N SER A 398 -2.80 -26.15 -12.01
CA SER A 398 -2.94 -27.55 -12.41
C SER A 398 -1.87 -28.45 -11.76
N ALA A 399 -0.66 -27.91 -11.52
CA ALA A 399 0.44 -28.59 -10.85
C ALA A 399 0.37 -28.55 -9.31
N SER A 400 -0.42 -27.65 -8.72
CA SER A 400 -0.48 -27.44 -7.25
C SER A 400 -0.75 -28.73 -6.45
N PRO A 401 -1.62 -29.66 -6.88
CA PRO A 401 -1.84 -30.92 -6.17
C PRO A 401 -0.60 -31.82 -6.06
N SER A 402 0.37 -31.72 -6.98
CA SER A 402 1.64 -32.46 -6.89
C SER A 402 2.75 -31.68 -6.19
N LEU A 403 2.67 -30.34 -6.17
CA LEU A 403 3.66 -29.47 -5.52
C LEU A 403 3.45 -29.35 -4.00
N ILE A 404 2.21 -29.19 -3.55
CA ILE A 404 1.89 -29.00 -2.11
C ILE A 404 2.45 -30.14 -1.23
N PRO A 405 2.39 -31.43 -1.63
CA PRO A 405 3.00 -32.51 -0.84
C PRO A 405 4.52 -32.45 -0.69
N LEU A 406 5.23 -31.61 -1.45
CA LEU A 406 6.69 -31.42 -1.35
C LEU A 406 7.07 -30.42 -0.25
N LEU A 407 6.10 -29.72 0.34
CA LEU A 407 6.31 -28.80 1.45
C LEU A 407 6.76 -29.55 2.71
N PRO A 408 7.53 -28.90 3.61
CA PRO A 408 8.21 -29.60 4.69
C PRO A 408 7.30 -29.92 5.88
N TRP A 409 6.00 -30.16 5.68
CA TRP A 409 5.07 -30.58 6.72
C TRP A 409 4.24 -31.79 6.28
N GLY A 410 3.74 -32.54 7.28
CA GLY A 410 2.90 -33.71 7.02
C GLY A 410 1.50 -33.34 6.54
N LYS A 411 0.81 -34.33 5.94
CA LYS A 411 -0.56 -34.19 5.42
C LYS A 411 -1.56 -33.72 6.50
N GLU A 412 -1.29 -34.07 7.76
CA GLU A 412 -2.10 -33.71 8.92
C GLU A 412 -2.13 -32.18 9.17
N PHE A 413 -1.13 -31.46 8.68
CA PHE A 413 -1.00 -30.00 8.76
C PHE A 413 -1.39 -29.29 7.45
N GLU A 414 -1.96 -30.02 6.50
CA GLU A 414 -2.44 -29.52 5.21
C GLU A 414 -3.96 -29.67 5.07
N LYS A 415 -4.59 -28.85 4.23
CA LYS A 415 -6.02 -28.89 3.98
C LYS A 415 -6.39 -30.22 3.31
N ASP A 416 -7.56 -30.76 3.67
CA ASP A 416 -8.04 -32.02 3.12
C ASP A 416 -8.34 -31.91 1.60
N LYS A 417 -8.73 -30.72 1.15
CA LYS A 417 -8.92 -30.38 -0.26
C LYS A 417 -8.33 -29.00 -0.54
N PHE A 418 -7.42 -28.94 -1.52
CA PHE A 418 -6.98 -27.67 -2.08
C PHE A 418 -8.12 -27.07 -2.93
N LEU A 419 -8.54 -25.85 -2.59
CA LEU A 419 -9.47 -25.07 -3.39
C LEU A 419 -8.64 -24.05 -4.15
N SER A 420 -8.52 -24.22 -5.47
CA SER A 420 -7.74 -23.29 -6.27
C SER A 420 -8.45 -21.93 -6.34
N PRO A 421 -7.78 -20.83 -5.97
CA PRO A 421 -8.23 -19.50 -6.34
C PRO A 421 -8.07 -19.29 -7.85
N ASP A 422 -8.76 -18.28 -8.38
CA ASP A 422 -8.42 -17.69 -9.68
C ASP A 422 -7.21 -16.78 -9.47
N PHE A 423 -6.13 -16.99 -10.22
CA PHE A 423 -4.89 -16.24 -10.05
C PHE A 423 -4.38 -15.74 -11.40
N THR A 424 -4.15 -14.43 -11.48
CA THR A 424 -3.86 -13.77 -12.75
C THR A 424 -2.67 -12.84 -12.63
N SER A 425 -1.66 -13.04 -13.48
CA SER A 425 -0.66 -11.99 -13.72
C SER A 425 -1.19 -11.01 -14.76
N LEU A 426 -1.04 -9.73 -14.47
CA LEU A 426 -1.59 -8.62 -15.23
C LEU A 426 -0.46 -7.74 -15.75
N GLU A 427 -0.59 -7.34 -17.01
CA GLU A 427 0.24 -6.31 -17.63
C GLU A 427 -0.60 -5.04 -17.65
N VAL A 428 -0.26 -4.11 -16.75
CA VAL A 428 -1.02 -2.89 -16.50
C VAL A 428 -0.92 -1.95 -17.70
N LEU A 429 -2.07 -1.61 -18.29
CA LEU A 429 -2.16 -0.54 -19.30
C LEU A 429 -2.31 0.81 -18.61
N THR A 430 -3.22 0.88 -17.65
CA THR A 430 -3.57 2.08 -16.88
C THR A 430 -3.74 1.68 -15.42
N PHE A 431 -3.21 2.49 -14.51
CA PHE A 431 -3.50 2.41 -13.08
C PHE A 431 -3.58 3.82 -12.48
N ALA A 432 -4.70 4.14 -11.86
CA ALA A 432 -4.88 5.27 -10.97
C ALA A 432 -5.11 4.71 -9.55
N SER A 433 -4.11 4.74 -8.66
CA SER A 433 -4.06 4.30 -7.21
C SER A 433 -4.21 2.78 -6.88
N HIS A 434 -4.66 2.28 -5.71
CA HIS A 434 -4.44 0.87 -5.23
C HIS A 434 -5.72 0.18 -4.63
N PRO A 435 -5.78 -1.19 -4.41
CA PRO A 435 -7.04 -1.98 -4.22
C PRO A 435 -7.31 -2.87 -2.94
N ASN A 436 -8.50 -2.78 -2.29
CA ASN A 436 -9.19 -3.83 -1.46
C ASN A 436 -10.71 -3.60 -1.10
N TYR A 437 -11.46 -4.70 -0.92
CA TYR A 437 -12.64 -4.83 -0.01
C TYR A 437 -12.68 -6.24 0.64
N ASP A 438 -12.91 -6.32 1.95
CA ASP A 438 -12.77 -7.57 2.73
C ASP A 438 -14.07 -8.40 2.94
N ASP A 439 -15.27 -7.88 2.64
CA ASP A 439 -16.54 -8.52 3.00
C ASP A 439 -17.05 -9.57 2.00
N ILE A 440 -16.85 -9.35 0.69
CA ILE A 440 -17.19 -10.31 -0.39
C ILE A 440 -16.27 -11.55 -0.35
N ARG A 441 -15.04 -11.38 0.15
CA ARG A 441 -14.00 -12.40 0.24
C ARG A 441 -14.42 -13.64 1.04
N GLN A 442 -15.27 -13.46 2.07
CA GLN A 442 -15.63 -14.53 2.99
C GLN A 442 -16.82 -15.38 2.52
N THR A 443 -17.67 -14.84 1.64
CA THR A 443 -18.96 -15.46 1.28
C THR A 443 -19.10 -15.82 -0.20
N GLU A 444 -18.44 -15.08 -1.11
CA GLU A 444 -18.63 -15.23 -2.56
C GLU A 444 -17.32 -15.50 -3.32
N GLY A 445 -16.17 -15.01 -2.83
CA GLY A 445 -14.83 -15.26 -3.40
C GLY A 445 -13.98 -13.99 -3.55
N PHE A 446 -12.77 -14.11 -4.10
CA PHE A 446 -11.85 -12.98 -4.38
C PHE A 446 -10.98 -13.26 -5.62
N LYS A 447 -10.31 -12.23 -6.15
CA LYS A 447 -9.26 -12.34 -7.19
C LYS A 447 -7.94 -11.82 -6.64
N ASN A 448 -6.84 -12.48 -6.99
CA ASN A 448 -5.49 -11.98 -6.71
C ASN A 448 -4.83 -11.57 -8.03
N VAL A 449 -4.09 -10.45 -7.99
CA VAL A 449 -3.45 -9.88 -9.17
C VAL A 449 -1.97 -9.60 -8.91
N SER A 450 -1.11 -10.01 -9.85
CA SER A 450 0.30 -9.64 -9.86
C SER A 450 0.57 -8.69 -11.02
N LEU A 451 1.18 -7.52 -10.77
CA LEU A 451 1.38 -6.48 -11.79
C LEU A 451 2.75 -6.64 -12.49
N GLY A 452 2.83 -7.52 -13.49
CA GLY A 452 4.09 -7.98 -14.11
C GLY A 452 4.99 -6.86 -14.66
N ASN A 453 4.45 -5.95 -15.47
CA ASN A 453 5.20 -4.81 -16.01
C ASN A 453 5.57 -3.74 -14.98
N VAL A 454 4.82 -3.60 -13.87
CA VAL A 454 5.21 -2.72 -12.76
C VAL A 454 6.45 -3.26 -12.07
N LEU A 455 6.49 -4.58 -11.86
CA LEU A 455 7.58 -5.29 -11.19
C LEU A 455 8.86 -5.32 -12.04
N SER A 456 8.70 -5.51 -13.35
CA SER A 456 9.83 -5.58 -14.30
C SER A 456 10.30 -4.21 -14.81
N ALA A 457 9.60 -3.10 -14.50
CA ALA A 457 10.03 -1.77 -14.92
C ALA A 457 11.37 -1.40 -14.27
N LYS A 458 12.34 -0.93 -15.05
CA LYS A 458 13.70 -0.57 -14.59
C LYS A 458 14.03 0.85 -14.99
N ALA A 459 14.73 1.56 -14.11
CA ALA A 459 15.38 2.80 -14.51
C ALA A 459 16.62 2.46 -15.37
N PRO A 460 16.92 3.21 -16.45
CA PRO A 460 18.04 2.92 -17.34
C PRO A 460 19.40 2.75 -16.65
N ASN A 461 19.60 3.40 -15.49
CA ASN A 461 20.82 3.33 -14.68
C ASN A 461 20.51 2.93 -13.23
N GLU A 462 19.54 2.03 -13.02
CA GLU A 462 19.15 1.57 -11.68
C GLU A 462 20.37 0.99 -10.94
N LYS A 463 20.78 1.65 -9.85
CA LYS A 463 21.79 1.09 -8.96
C LYS A 463 21.16 -0.05 -8.17
N ILE A 464 21.91 -1.14 -8.04
CA ILE A 464 21.48 -2.31 -7.26
C ILE A 464 22.47 -2.51 -6.11
N PRO A 465 22.34 -1.74 -5.00
CA PRO A 465 23.20 -1.89 -3.84
C PRO A 465 23.24 -3.31 -3.30
N PHE A 466 24.34 -3.63 -2.61
CA PHE A 466 24.58 -4.87 -1.86
C PHE A 466 24.77 -6.15 -2.70
N ILE A 467 24.78 -6.04 -4.03
CA ILE A 467 25.12 -7.15 -4.93
C ILE A 467 26.62 -7.04 -5.28
N ARG A 468 27.33 -8.17 -5.24
CA ARG A 468 28.74 -8.23 -5.66
C ARG A 468 28.86 -8.04 -7.17
N GLU A 469 29.94 -7.43 -7.62
CA GLU A 469 30.16 -7.14 -9.05
C GLU A 469 30.08 -8.42 -9.92
N GLU A 470 30.64 -9.53 -9.43
CA GLU A 470 30.60 -10.84 -10.12
C GLU A 470 29.19 -11.44 -10.26
N ASP A 471 28.26 -11.05 -9.38
CA ASP A 471 26.88 -11.53 -9.38
C ASP A 471 25.92 -10.59 -10.12
N LEU A 472 26.36 -9.36 -10.42
CA LEU A 472 25.48 -8.30 -10.89
C LEU A 472 24.85 -8.61 -12.25
N ALA A 473 25.64 -9.15 -13.19
CA ALA A 473 25.16 -9.47 -14.53
C ALA A 473 24.06 -10.55 -14.51
N VAL A 474 24.27 -11.65 -13.78
CA VAL A 474 23.28 -12.72 -13.66
C VAL A 474 22.05 -12.26 -12.90
N TYR A 475 22.22 -11.46 -11.84
CA TYR A 475 21.12 -10.88 -11.08
C TYR A 475 20.25 -9.96 -11.94
N GLN A 476 20.87 -9.02 -12.67
CA GLN A 476 20.15 -8.06 -13.52
C GLN A 476 19.34 -8.73 -14.62
N ALA A 477 19.89 -9.79 -15.21
CA ALA A 477 19.26 -10.56 -16.28
C ALA A 477 18.05 -11.38 -15.78
N ASN A 478 18.08 -11.87 -14.54
CA ASN A 478 17.14 -12.88 -14.07
C ASN A 478 16.20 -12.43 -12.93
N ARG A 479 16.43 -11.27 -12.27
CA ARG A 479 15.64 -10.85 -11.11
C ARG A 479 14.13 -10.70 -11.37
N ASP A 480 13.72 -10.31 -12.58
CA ASP A 480 12.29 -10.14 -12.89
C ASP A 480 11.60 -11.51 -13.03
N ALA A 481 12.25 -12.43 -13.75
CA ALA A 481 11.81 -13.82 -13.88
C ALA A 481 11.74 -14.51 -12.50
N ALA A 482 12.77 -14.30 -11.68
CA ALA A 482 12.81 -14.81 -10.32
C ALA A 482 11.67 -14.27 -9.45
N PHE A 483 11.36 -12.98 -9.59
CA PHE A 483 10.26 -12.35 -8.87
C PHE A 483 8.89 -12.83 -9.36
N GLU A 484 8.71 -13.06 -10.67
CA GLU A 484 7.48 -13.62 -11.24
C GLU A 484 7.19 -15.03 -10.67
N VAL A 485 8.20 -15.91 -10.64
CA VAL A 485 8.11 -17.23 -10.02
C VAL A 485 7.76 -17.11 -8.53
N GLN A 486 8.46 -16.22 -7.82
CA GLN A 486 8.26 -15.99 -6.39
C GLN A 486 6.83 -15.55 -6.09
N VAL A 487 6.30 -14.54 -6.77
CA VAL A 487 4.92 -14.06 -6.55
C VAL A 487 3.91 -15.16 -6.85
N GLY A 488 4.05 -15.89 -7.95
CA GLY A 488 3.11 -16.94 -8.29
C GLY A 488 3.04 -18.06 -7.26
N LEU A 489 4.20 -18.48 -6.75
CA LEU A 489 4.23 -19.46 -5.67
C LEU A 489 3.78 -18.87 -4.33
N HIS A 490 4.17 -17.64 -4.00
CA HIS A 490 3.83 -16.95 -2.75
C HIS A 490 2.32 -16.86 -2.58
N GLU A 491 1.62 -16.38 -3.60
CA GLU A 491 0.18 -16.16 -3.52
C GLU A 491 -0.61 -17.47 -3.60
N LEU A 492 -0.33 -18.29 -4.62
CA LEU A 492 -1.12 -19.49 -4.88
C LEU A 492 -0.81 -20.60 -3.88
N THR A 493 0.48 -20.90 -3.71
CA THR A 493 0.92 -22.04 -2.89
C THR A 493 1.38 -21.60 -1.51
N GLY A 494 1.81 -20.36 -1.29
CA GLY A 494 2.12 -19.83 0.03
C GLY A 494 0.84 -19.62 0.83
N HIS A 495 0.09 -18.56 0.57
CA HIS A 495 -1.17 -18.27 1.27
C HIS A 495 -2.26 -19.33 1.06
N GLY A 496 -2.29 -19.98 -0.11
CA GLY A 496 -3.31 -20.98 -0.44
C GLY A 496 -3.19 -22.32 0.28
N CYS A 497 -2.02 -22.69 0.81
CA CYS A 497 -1.78 -23.96 1.51
C CYS A 497 -1.87 -23.84 3.04
N GLY A 498 -1.89 -24.98 3.70
CA GLY A 498 -1.76 -25.10 5.15
C GLY A 498 -3.10 -25.16 5.89
N LYS A 499 -3.20 -26.04 6.88
CA LYS A 499 -4.38 -26.22 7.73
C LYS A 499 -4.20 -25.54 9.08
N LEU A 500 -5.24 -24.89 9.57
CA LEU A 500 -5.37 -24.54 10.99
C LEU A 500 -6.10 -25.69 11.68
N LEU A 501 -5.53 -26.22 12.76
CA LEU A 501 -6.15 -27.25 13.60
C LEU A 501 -7.06 -26.54 14.60
N GLN A 502 -8.37 -26.82 14.53
CA GLN A 502 -9.38 -26.04 15.24
C GLN A 502 -10.42 -26.95 15.90
N GLU A 503 -10.88 -26.48 17.05
CA GLU A 503 -12.17 -26.84 17.61
C GLU A 503 -13.22 -25.93 16.95
N THR A 504 -13.92 -26.44 15.95
CA THR A 504 -14.83 -25.66 15.08
C THR A 504 -16.12 -25.29 15.81
N SER A 505 -16.53 -26.11 16.76
CA SER A 505 -17.59 -25.82 17.74
C SER A 505 -17.29 -26.63 19.00
N PRO A 506 -17.91 -26.34 20.16
CA PRO A 506 -17.60 -27.04 21.41
C PRO A 506 -17.63 -28.57 21.25
N GLY A 507 -16.47 -29.21 21.42
CA GLY A 507 -16.29 -30.65 21.28
C GLY A 507 -16.17 -31.21 19.85
N VAL A 508 -16.20 -30.37 18.80
CA VAL A 508 -16.04 -30.78 17.40
C VAL A 508 -14.72 -30.26 16.86
N TYR A 509 -13.89 -31.15 16.33
CA TYR A 509 -12.54 -30.84 15.87
C TYR A 509 -12.41 -31.14 14.38
N ASN A 510 -11.62 -30.34 13.66
CA ASN A 510 -11.30 -30.59 12.25
C ASN A 510 -10.06 -31.50 12.06
N PHE A 511 -9.65 -32.18 13.13
CA PHE A 511 -8.55 -33.13 13.21
C PHE A 511 -8.89 -34.23 14.23
N ASP A 512 -8.16 -35.35 14.20
CA ASP A 512 -8.33 -36.41 15.21
C ASP A 512 -7.74 -35.95 16.55
N LYS A 513 -8.61 -35.58 17.49
CA LYS A 513 -8.19 -35.15 18.83
C LYS A 513 -7.76 -36.32 19.72
N GLU A 514 -8.32 -37.51 19.52
CA GLU A 514 -7.99 -38.68 20.33
C GLU A 514 -6.60 -39.22 19.95
N ASN A 515 -6.22 -39.07 18.68
CA ASN A 515 -4.86 -39.32 18.17
C ASN A 515 -4.29 -38.05 17.52
N PRO A 516 -3.88 -37.04 18.31
CA PRO A 516 -3.46 -35.75 17.78
C PRO A 516 -2.26 -35.90 16.83
N PRO A 517 -2.21 -35.10 15.74
CA PRO A 517 -1.07 -35.06 14.84
C PRO A 517 0.26 -34.89 15.59
N VAL A 518 1.29 -35.60 15.16
CA VAL A 518 2.65 -35.45 15.71
C VAL A 518 3.34 -34.28 15.03
N SER A 519 3.78 -33.30 15.82
CA SER A 519 4.53 -32.14 15.31
C SER A 519 5.87 -32.60 14.73
N PRO A 520 6.19 -32.29 13.47
CA PRO A 520 7.50 -32.62 12.89
C PRO A 520 8.64 -31.78 13.49
N VAL A 521 8.32 -30.70 14.21
CA VAL A 521 9.30 -29.83 14.90
C VAL A 521 9.67 -30.41 16.26
N THR A 522 8.70 -30.81 17.06
CA THR A 522 8.93 -31.26 18.45
C THR A 522 8.96 -32.78 18.61
N GLN A 523 8.56 -33.52 17.57
CA GLN A 523 8.41 -34.99 17.57
C GLN A 523 7.44 -35.49 18.66
N LYS A 524 6.45 -34.66 19.01
CA LYS A 524 5.43 -34.94 20.02
C LYS A 524 4.02 -34.64 19.48
N PRO A 525 2.97 -35.33 19.97
CA PRO A 525 1.59 -34.96 19.65
C PRO A 525 1.30 -33.50 20.02
N ILE A 526 0.55 -32.80 19.17
CA ILE A 526 0.17 -31.41 19.40
C ILE A 526 -0.75 -31.26 20.61
N SER A 527 -0.54 -30.22 21.41
CA SER A 527 -1.30 -29.95 22.64
C SER A 527 -2.15 -28.68 22.58
N THR A 528 -2.05 -27.91 21.49
CA THR A 528 -2.73 -26.64 21.28
C THR A 528 -3.48 -26.64 19.94
N TRP A 529 -4.55 -25.85 19.87
CA TRP A 529 -5.38 -25.65 18.68
C TRP A 529 -6.23 -24.39 18.86
N TYR A 530 -6.80 -23.87 17.77
CA TYR A 530 -7.72 -22.73 17.83
C TYR A 530 -9.05 -23.13 18.47
N LYS A 531 -9.54 -22.31 19.40
CA LYS A 531 -10.85 -22.48 20.04
C LYS A 531 -11.97 -21.89 19.17
N PRO A 532 -13.25 -22.22 19.45
CA PRO A 532 -14.37 -21.64 18.71
C PRO A 532 -14.31 -20.10 18.71
N GLY A 533 -14.39 -19.50 17.52
CA GLY A 533 -14.32 -18.05 17.31
C GLY A 533 -12.90 -17.46 17.27
N GLN A 534 -11.85 -18.24 17.53
CA GLN A 534 -10.47 -17.79 17.36
C GLN A 534 -10.02 -17.90 15.90
N THR A 535 -9.28 -16.90 15.45
CA THR A 535 -8.63 -16.85 14.14
C THR A 535 -7.11 -16.75 14.30
N TRP A 536 -6.37 -16.98 13.21
CA TRP A 536 -4.92 -16.74 13.14
C TRP A 536 -4.56 -15.36 13.68
N SER A 537 -5.17 -14.31 13.11
CA SER A 537 -4.89 -12.93 13.47
C SER A 537 -5.32 -12.59 14.89
N SER A 538 -6.41 -13.18 15.41
CA SER A 538 -6.87 -12.88 16.78
C SER A 538 -5.90 -13.39 17.85
N VAL A 539 -5.18 -14.49 17.60
CA VAL A 539 -4.33 -15.12 18.62
C VAL A 539 -2.85 -14.75 18.47
N PHE A 540 -2.34 -14.54 17.25
CA PHE A 540 -0.96 -14.05 17.03
C PHE A 540 -0.86 -12.52 17.02
N GLY A 541 -2.00 -11.82 16.92
CA GLY A 541 -2.08 -10.39 17.13
C GLY A 541 -1.15 -9.59 16.20
N PRO A 542 -0.33 -8.65 16.73
CA PRO A 542 0.44 -7.72 15.91
C PRO A 542 1.44 -8.34 14.93
N ILE A 543 1.93 -9.56 15.19
CA ILE A 543 2.92 -10.21 14.31
C ILE A 543 2.28 -11.04 13.20
N ALA A 544 0.97 -11.27 13.26
CA ALA A 544 0.27 -12.23 12.40
C ALA A 544 0.45 -11.96 10.90
N ALA A 545 0.45 -10.68 10.50
CA ALA A 545 0.65 -10.29 9.11
C ALA A 545 2.07 -10.64 8.64
N SER A 546 3.10 -10.08 9.30
CA SER A 546 4.51 -10.29 8.93
C SER A 546 4.94 -11.77 9.00
N TYR A 547 4.45 -12.49 10.00
CA TYR A 547 4.68 -13.92 10.12
C TYR A 547 4.10 -14.69 8.94
N GLU A 548 2.88 -14.35 8.51
CA GLU A 548 2.25 -14.99 7.36
C GLU A 548 2.98 -14.68 6.04
N GLU A 549 3.42 -13.44 5.85
CA GLU A 549 4.26 -13.08 4.71
C GLU A 549 5.55 -13.89 4.70
N CYS A 550 6.19 -14.04 5.86
CA CYS A 550 7.41 -14.85 5.98
C CYS A 550 7.16 -16.30 5.59
N ARG A 551 6.04 -16.88 6.01
CA ARG A 551 5.67 -18.25 5.64
C ARG A 551 5.44 -18.37 4.14
N ALA A 552 4.69 -17.45 3.53
CA ALA A 552 4.39 -17.48 2.10
C ALA A 552 5.65 -17.29 1.23
N GLU A 553 6.54 -16.36 1.61
CA GLU A 553 7.85 -16.18 0.96
C GLU A 553 8.69 -17.46 1.05
N LEU A 554 8.76 -18.11 2.22
CA LEU A 554 9.51 -19.35 2.39
C LEU A 554 8.93 -20.52 1.58
N VAL A 555 7.60 -20.62 1.44
CA VAL A 555 6.96 -21.60 0.54
C VAL A 555 7.43 -21.38 -0.89
N ALA A 556 7.40 -20.14 -1.37
CA ALA A 556 7.85 -19.79 -2.71
C ALA A 556 9.31 -20.19 -2.93
N MET A 557 10.18 -19.92 -1.95
CA MET A 557 11.60 -20.28 -2.02
C MET A 557 11.87 -21.79 -1.95
N HIS A 558 11.05 -22.54 -1.20
CA HIS A 558 11.19 -23.98 -1.11
C HIS A 558 10.77 -24.67 -2.42
N LEU A 559 9.64 -24.23 -2.99
CA LEU A 559 9.10 -24.80 -4.23
C LEU A 559 9.82 -24.30 -5.49
N SER A 560 10.49 -23.14 -5.45
CA SER A 560 11.31 -22.69 -6.59
C SER A 560 12.54 -23.59 -6.84
N CYS A 561 12.96 -24.36 -5.85
CA CYS A 561 13.99 -25.40 -6.01
C CYS A 561 13.50 -26.61 -6.82
N GLU A 562 12.20 -26.73 -7.08
CA GLU A 562 11.64 -27.75 -7.96
C GLU A 562 11.71 -27.26 -9.41
N PHE A 563 12.70 -27.70 -10.17
CA PHE A 563 12.90 -27.29 -11.57
C PHE A 563 11.68 -27.49 -12.49
N PRO A 564 10.79 -28.49 -12.28
CA PRO A 564 9.51 -28.54 -12.98
C PRO A 564 8.64 -27.29 -12.80
N VAL A 565 8.74 -26.59 -11.66
CA VAL A 565 8.09 -25.29 -11.45
C VAL A 565 8.71 -24.23 -12.35
N LEU A 566 10.03 -24.14 -12.41
CA LEU A 566 10.72 -23.17 -13.28
C LEU A 566 10.34 -23.37 -14.76
N LYS A 567 10.15 -24.62 -15.18
CA LYS A 567 9.63 -24.97 -16.52
C LYS A 567 8.22 -24.41 -16.79
N ILE A 568 7.31 -24.46 -15.81
CA ILE A 568 5.95 -23.89 -15.93
C ILE A 568 6.01 -22.40 -16.28
N PHE A 569 6.98 -21.69 -15.71
CA PHE A 569 7.24 -20.28 -16.01
C PHE A 569 8.08 -20.05 -17.27
N GLY A 570 8.45 -21.13 -17.99
CA GLY A 570 9.18 -21.08 -19.26
C GLY A 570 10.70 -21.11 -19.14
N PHE A 571 11.24 -21.48 -17.98
CA PHE A 571 12.68 -21.51 -17.73
C PHE A 571 13.21 -22.95 -17.68
N GLY A 572 14.09 -23.29 -18.64
CA GLY A 572 14.63 -24.65 -18.77
C GLY A 572 13.58 -25.68 -19.21
N ASP A 573 13.92 -26.96 -19.08
CA ASP A 573 13.06 -28.09 -19.50
C ASP A 573 12.50 -28.90 -18.32
N GLY A 574 12.82 -28.48 -17.08
CA GLY A 574 12.45 -29.13 -15.82
C GLY A 574 13.56 -30.01 -15.23
N THR A 575 14.69 -30.18 -15.91
CA THR A 575 15.86 -30.92 -15.39
C THR A 575 16.60 -30.08 -14.36
N GLU A 576 17.04 -30.70 -13.27
CA GLU A 576 17.84 -30.04 -12.23
C GLU A 576 19.25 -29.70 -12.75
N ASP A 577 19.51 -28.41 -12.96
CA ASP A 577 20.82 -27.85 -13.29
C ASP A 577 20.97 -26.46 -12.69
N ILE A 578 21.65 -26.37 -11.54
CA ILE A 578 21.88 -25.10 -10.82
C ILE A 578 22.77 -24.12 -11.59
N ASN A 579 23.50 -24.58 -12.61
CA ASN A 579 24.37 -23.74 -13.44
C ASN A 579 23.77 -23.41 -14.80
N GLY A 580 22.60 -23.97 -15.12
CA GLY A 580 21.87 -23.69 -16.35
C GLY A 580 20.95 -22.45 -16.24
N PRO A 581 20.21 -22.11 -17.30
CA PRO A 581 19.34 -20.94 -17.33
C PRO A 581 18.26 -20.93 -16.23
N ALA A 582 17.68 -22.08 -15.89
CA ALA A 582 16.75 -22.19 -14.76
C ALA A 582 17.45 -21.98 -13.41
N GLY A 583 18.69 -22.48 -13.28
CA GLY A 583 19.55 -22.23 -12.13
C GLY A 583 19.91 -20.74 -11.95
N ASP A 584 20.06 -19.98 -13.03
CA ASP A 584 20.26 -18.54 -12.98
C ASP A 584 19.07 -17.80 -12.38
N VAL A 585 17.84 -18.20 -12.75
CA VAL A 585 16.59 -17.68 -12.17
C VAL A 585 16.51 -18.02 -10.68
N LEU A 586 16.81 -19.27 -10.31
CA LEU A 586 16.80 -19.71 -8.91
C LEU A 586 17.85 -18.96 -8.07
N TYR A 587 19.07 -18.79 -8.60
CA TYR A 587 20.12 -18.00 -7.97
C TYR A 587 19.69 -16.55 -7.73
N ALA A 588 19.13 -15.91 -8.75
CA ALA A 588 18.62 -14.54 -8.63
C ALA A 588 17.46 -14.42 -7.63
N SER A 589 16.64 -15.47 -7.46
CA SER A 589 15.57 -15.53 -6.46
C SER A 589 16.14 -15.50 -5.03
N TYR A 590 17.07 -16.41 -4.70
CA TYR A 590 17.68 -16.46 -3.37
C TYR A 590 18.51 -15.20 -3.06
N LEU A 591 19.25 -14.69 -4.04
CA LEU A 591 20.00 -13.45 -3.90
C LEU A 591 19.09 -12.23 -3.73
N SER A 592 17.94 -12.20 -4.41
CA SER A 592 16.91 -11.16 -4.22
C SER A 592 16.35 -11.17 -2.80
N MET A 593 16.06 -12.35 -2.24
CA MET A 593 15.57 -12.47 -0.86
C MET A 593 16.59 -11.92 0.14
N ALA A 594 17.86 -12.35 0.01
CA ALA A 594 18.93 -11.88 0.90
C ALA A 594 19.10 -10.36 0.81
N ARG A 595 19.14 -9.82 -0.42
CA ARG A 595 19.22 -8.37 -0.65
C ARG A 595 18.03 -7.62 -0.07
N ALA A 596 16.81 -8.11 -0.30
CA ALA A 596 15.60 -7.48 0.21
C ALA A 596 15.57 -7.50 1.74
N GLY A 597 16.01 -8.57 2.38
CA GLY A 597 16.14 -8.64 3.84
C GLY A 597 17.11 -7.61 4.40
N LEU A 598 18.24 -7.38 3.73
CA LEU A 598 19.22 -6.36 4.14
C LEU A 598 18.65 -4.94 3.95
N ALA A 599 18.11 -4.66 2.76
CA ALA A 599 17.54 -3.36 2.43
C ALA A 599 16.31 -3.01 3.29
N SER A 600 15.62 -4.01 3.83
CA SER A 600 14.45 -3.84 4.69
C SER A 600 14.71 -3.02 5.95
N LEU A 601 15.96 -2.90 6.40
CA LEU A 601 16.32 -2.04 7.56
C LEU A 601 15.95 -0.57 7.37
N GLU A 602 15.73 -0.11 6.12
CA GLU A 602 15.11 1.18 5.83
C GLU A 602 13.75 1.33 6.53
N MET A 603 12.96 0.25 6.58
CA MET A 603 11.61 0.19 7.14
C MET A 603 11.57 -0.09 8.64
N TRP A 604 12.71 -0.22 9.31
CA TRP A 604 12.78 -0.38 10.76
C TRP A 604 13.08 0.97 11.43
N ASP A 605 12.30 1.32 12.46
CA ASP A 605 12.50 2.54 13.24
C ASP A 605 13.31 2.28 14.52
N PRO A 606 14.51 2.87 14.68
CA PRO A 606 15.33 2.70 15.87
C PRO A 606 14.71 3.25 17.15
N LYS A 607 13.84 4.27 17.07
CA LYS A 607 13.27 4.90 18.28
C LYS A 607 12.24 4.00 18.95
N SER A 608 11.31 3.46 18.17
CA SER A 608 10.27 2.53 18.65
C SER A 608 10.71 1.07 18.62
N GLN A 609 11.80 0.75 17.91
CA GLN A 609 12.26 -0.61 17.60
C GLN A 609 11.20 -1.47 16.90
N LYS A 610 10.36 -0.82 16.09
CA LYS A 610 9.28 -1.45 15.33
C LYS A 610 9.56 -1.46 13.84
N TRP A 611 9.03 -2.48 13.20
CA TRP A 611 8.96 -2.57 11.74
C TRP A 611 7.75 -1.79 11.22
N GLY A 612 7.97 -0.98 10.19
CA GLY A 612 6.94 -0.23 9.49
C GLY A 612 6.28 -0.98 8.33
N GLN A 613 6.78 -2.18 7.96
CA GLN A 613 6.26 -2.95 6.83
C GLN A 613 6.45 -4.47 7.06
N ALA A 614 5.37 -5.24 6.89
CA ALA A 614 5.30 -6.66 7.25
C ALA A 614 6.21 -7.59 6.43
N HIS A 615 6.27 -7.43 5.10
CA HIS A 615 7.17 -8.19 4.23
C HIS A 615 8.65 -7.87 4.51
N SER A 616 8.95 -6.64 4.92
CA SER A 616 10.32 -6.17 5.20
C SER A 616 10.86 -6.86 6.44
N GLN A 617 10.04 -6.93 7.48
CA GLN A 617 10.31 -7.73 8.67
C GLN A 617 10.49 -9.22 8.33
N ALA A 618 9.61 -9.77 7.50
CA ALA A 618 9.70 -11.16 7.04
C ALA A 618 11.02 -11.45 6.32
N ARG A 619 11.34 -10.66 5.29
CA ARG A 619 12.54 -10.81 4.46
C ARG A 619 13.81 -10.65 5.29
N PHE A 620 13.83 -9.73 6.25
CA PHE A 620 14.95 -9.62 7.20
C PHE A 620 15.14 -10.88 8.03
N SER A 621 14.04 -11.47 8.53
CA SER A 621 14.09 -12.73 9.28
C SER A 621 14.56 -13.91 8.41
N ILE A 622 14.20 -13.92 7.12
CA ILE A 622 14.68 -14.92 6.15
C ILE A 622 16.17 -14.73 5.87
N LEU A 623 16.64 -13.49 5.68
CA LEU A 623 18.07 -13.21 5.56
C LEU A 623 18.85 -13.75 6.78
N LYS A 624 18.35 -13.55 8.01
CA LYS A 624 18.99 -14.15 9.18
C LYS A 624 19.09 -15.67 9.09
N SER A 625 18.03 -16.35 8.64
CA SER A 625 18.07 -17.80 8.44
C SER A 625 19.12 -18.24 7.41
N PHE A 626 19.44 -17.41 6.41
CA PHE A 626 20.51 -17.71 5.45
C PHE A 626 21.89 -17.50 6.07
N LEU A 627 22.05 -16.44 6.87
CA LEU A 627 23.31 -16.15 7.56
C LEU A 627 23.60 -17.20 8.66
N GLU A 628 22.56 -17.79 9.25
CA GLU A 628 22.64 -18.89 10.21
C GLU A 628 22.75 -20.27 9.53
N ALA A 629 22.53 -20.35 8.22
CA ALA A 629 22.66 -21.59 7.49
C ALA A 629 24.12 -22.08 7.56
N GLY A 630 24.29 -23.39 7.78
CA GLY A 630 25.59 -24.02 7.79
C GLY A 630 26.28 -23.99 6.43
N ASP A 631 27.52 -24.49 6.39
CA ASP A 631 28.29 -24.64 5.15
C ASP A 631 28.52 -23.31 4.41
N ASP A 632 28.68 -22.19 5.12
CA ASP A 632 29.03 -20.89 4.52
C ASP A 632 28.11 -20.43 3.38
N PHE A 633 26.83 -20.81 3.42
CA PHE A 633 25.86 -20.56 2.35
C PHE A 633 25.67 -19.07 2.04
N CYS A 634 25.55 -18.22 3.06
CA CYS A 634 25.34 -16.78 2.91
C CYS A 634 26.15 -15.99 3.95
N LYS A 635 26.76 -14.88 3.52
CA LYS A 635 27.51 -13.98 4.40
C LYS A 635 27.31 -12.52 4.00
N LEU A 636 27.35 -11.64 4.99
CA LEU A 636 27.63 -10.22 4.76
C LEU A 636 29.13 -10.07 4.49
N ASP A 637 29.48 -9.58 3.31
CA ASP A 637 30.87 -9.45 2.85
C ASP A 637 31.26 -7.97 2.81
N TYR A 638 32.27 -7.61 3.59
CA TYR A 638 32.77 -6.24 3.73
C TYR A 638 34.20 -6.26 4.27
N THR A 639 35.00 -5.27 3.88
CA THR A 639 36.40 -5.12 4.36
C THR A 639 36.64 -3.85 5.15
N LYS A 640 35.70 -2.89 5.09
CA LYS A 640 35.82 -1.59 5.79
C LYS A 640 35.03 -1.56 7.09
N ASP A 641 35.58 -0.87 8.10
CA ASP A 641 34.95 -0.73 9.42
C ASP A 641 33.61 0.03 9.41
N ASP A 642 33.43 0.91 8.41
CA ASP A 642 32.22 1.70 8.19
C ASP A 642 31.15 1.00 7.35
N LEU A 643 31.45 -0.22 6.88
CA LEU A 643 30.60 -1.05 6.02
C LEU A 643 30.25 -0.40 4.66
N SER A 644 30.99 0.62 4.22
CA SER A 644 30.69 1.32 2.96
C SER A 644 30.85 0.46 1.71
N ASP A 645 31.52 -0.69 1.82
CA ASP A 645 31.69 -1.72 0.78
C ASP A 645 30.83 -2.97 1.01
N LEU A 646 29.82 -2.90 1.88
CA LEU A 646 28.96 -4.03 2.22
C LEU A 646 28.25 -4.62 1.00
N THR A 647 28.40 -5.93 0.83
CA THR A 647 27.70 -6.75 -0.16
C THR A 647 27.21 -8.06 0.46
N ILE A 648 26.41 -8.82 -0.29
CA ILE A 648 25.96 -10.15 0.09
C ILE A 648 26.71 -11.18 -0.75
N LYS A 649 27.34 -12.14 -0.07
CA LYS A 649 27.96 -13.30 -0.68
C LYS A 649 27.05 -14.50 -0.48
N LEU A 650 26.51 -15.04 -1.58
CA LEU A 650 25.63 -16.21 -1.61
C LEU A 650 26.29 -17.32 -2.45
N ASP A 651 26.46 -18.51 -1.89
CA ASP A 651 27.05 -19.64 -2.63
C ASP A 651 25.97 -20.36 -3.46
N ARG A 652 26.01 -20.15 -4.78
CA ARG A 652 25.10 -20.79 -5.76
C ARG A 652 25.04 -22.31 -5.59
N SER A 653 26.18 -22.97 -5.38
CA SER A 653 26.27 -24.44 -5.35
C SER A 653 25.55 -25.06 -4.17
N LYS A 654 25.24 -24.24 -3.15
CA LYS A 654 24.64 -24.66 -1.88
C LYS A 654 23.16 -24.31 -1.75
N ILE A 655 22.56 -23.71 -2.77
CA ILE A 655 21.12 -23.39 -2.77
C ILE A 655 20.28 -24.66 -2.60
N LEU A 656 20.55 -25.71 -3.37
CA LEU A 656 19.77 -26.95 -3.31
C LEU A 656 20.07 -27.82 -2.08
N THR A 657 21.10 -27.48 -1.31
CA THR A 657 21.51 -28.19 -0.09
C THR A 657 21.27 -27.33 1.15
N ALA A 658 22.28 -26.61 1.65
CA ALA A 658 22.21 -25.84 2.88
C ALA A 658 21.15 -24.72 2.83
N GLY A 659 21.00 -24.05 1.68
CA GLY A 659 20.01 -22.99 1.49
C GLY A 659 18.58 -23.52 1.59
N ARG A 660 18.25 -24.54 0.81
CA ARG A 660 16.94 -25.19 0.80
C ARG A 660 16.60 -25.79 2.17
N ASP A 661 17.57 -26.43 2.82
CA ASP A 661 17.38 -26.99 4.17
C ASP A 661 17.09 -25.91 5.22
N ALA A 662 17.79 -24.77 5.18
CA ALA A 662 17.52 -23.63 6.06
C ALA A 662 16.11 -23.06 5.84
N VAL A 663 15.71 -22.86 4.58
CA VAL A 663 14.36 -22.43 4.20
C VAL A 663 13.31 -23.43 4.70
N ALA A 664 13.50 -24.72 4.44
CA ALA A 664 12.56 -25.77 4.82
C ALA A 664 12.37 -25.87 6.34
N LYS A 665 13.47 -25.81 7.12
CA LYS A 665 13.43 -25.86 8.59
C LYS A 665 12.73 -24.63 9.17
N TYR A 666 13.00 -23.44 8.63
CA TYR A 666 12.34 -22.23 9.09
C TYR A 666 10.84 -22.28 8.77
N LEU A 667 10.49 -22.66 7.54
CA LEU A 667 9.12 -22.84 7.08
C LEU A 667 8.34 -23.84 7.93
N GLN A 668 8.92 -25.01 8.20
CA GLN A 668 8.30 -26.07 9.00
C GLN A 668 7.95 -25.57 10.41
N LYS A 669 8.87 -24.84 11.07
CA LYS A 669 8.61 -24.22 12.37
C LYS A 669 7.46 -23.24 12.30
N LEU A 670 7.53 -22.28 11.37
CA LEU A 670 6.51 -21.25 11.25
C LEU A 670 5.12 -21.84 11.01
N HIS A 671 5.05 -22.78 10.06
CA HIS A 671 3.81 -23.45 9.69
C HIS A 671 3.21 -24.24 10.85
N VAL A 672 4.01 -25.05 11.55
CA VAL A 672 3.50 -25.90 12.63
C VAL A 672 2.97 -25.07 13.81
N TYR A 673 3.69 -24.02 14.24
CA TYR A 673 3.21 -23.17 15.33
C TYR A 673 1.93 -22.42 14.94
N LYS A 674 1.85 -21.95 13.67
CA LYS A 674 0.62 -21.37 13.12
C LYS A 674 -0.53 -22.37 13.12
N SER A 675 -0.33 -23.56 12.57
CA SER A 675 -1.36 -24.60 12.44
C SER A 675 -1.94 -25.01 13.79
N THR A 676 -1.11 -25.02 14.83
CA THR A 676 -1.46 -25.52 16.18
C THR A 676 -1.87 -24.42 17.15
N ALA A 677 -1.94 -23.15 16.73
CA ALA A 677 -2.13 -22.02 17.64
C ALA A 677 -1.13 -22.00 18.81
N ASP A 678 0.11 -22.43 18.58
CA ASP A 678 1.20 -22.35 19.56
C ASP A 678 1.77 -20.93 19.56
N VAL A 679 0.98 -20.00 20.12
CA VAL A 679 1.24 -18.56 20.08
C VAL A 679 2.54 -18.20 20.79
N GLU A 680 2.78 -18.79 21.96
CA GLU A 680 3.95 -18.46 22.77
C GLU A 680 5.24 -18.85 22.05
N THR A 681 5.35 -20.11 21.61
CA THR A 681 6.55 -20.60 20.92
C THR A 681 6.73 -19.90 19.57
N GLY A 682 5.65 -19.75 18.80
CA GLY A 682 5.69 -19.08 17.50
C GLY A 682 6.07 -17.61 17.59
N THR A 683 5.49 -16.88 18.55
CA THR A 683 5.78 -15.44 18.75
C THR A 683 7.22 -15.23 19.18
N ASN A 684 7.71 -16.01 20.14
CA ASN A 684 9.10 -15.89 20.60
C ASN A 684 10.08 -16.20 19.47
N PHE A 685 9.88 -17.33 18.77
CA PHE A 685 10.73 -17.72 17.66
C PHE A 685 10.78 -16.67 16.54
N TYR A 686 9.63 -16.16 16.10
CA TYR A 686 9.58 -15.18 15.02
C TYR A 686 10.13 -13.82 15.44
N THR A 687 9.88 -13.39 16.68
CA THR A 687 10.41 -12.13 17.23
C THR A 687 11.94 -12.18 17.30
N ASP A 688 12.52 -13.29 17.75
CA ASP A 688 13.97 -13.46 17.79
C ASP A 688 14.60 -13.35 16.39
N MET A 689 14.01 -14.05 15.41
CA MET A 689 14.47 -14.01 14.01
C MET A 689 14.31 -12.63 13.38
N SER A 690 13.33 -11.82 13.81
CA SER A 690 13.05 -10.49 13.24
C SER A 690 13.57 -9.31 14.07
N THR A 691 14.20 -9.55 15.22
CA THR A 691 14.76 -8.50 16.07
C THR A 691 16.01 -7.88 15.45
N VAL A 692 16.02 -6.56 15.29
CA VAL A 692 17.18 -5.82 14.74
C VAL A 692 18.17 -5.46 15.84
N GLY A 693 17.67 -4.94 16.96
CA GLY A 693 18.49 -4.40 18.05
C GLY A 693 19.18 -3.08 17.68
N LEU A 694 19.69 -2.37 18.68
CA LEU A 694 20.37 -1.07 18.51
C LEU A 694 21.90 -1.19 18.35
N ASP A 695 22.42 -2.41 18.25
CA ASP A 695 23.85 -2.65 18.07
C ASP A 695 24.18 -2.64 16.56
N PHE A 696 24.82 -3.69 16.06
CA PHE A 696 25.33 -3.79 14.70
C PHE A 696 24.29 -3.47 13.60
N TRP A 697 23.12 -4.11 13.63
CA TRP A 697 22.11 -3.96 12.58
C TRP A 697 21.43 -2.59 12.61
N GLY A 698 20.93 -2.15 13.77
CA GLY A 698 20.15 -0.92 13.90
C GLY A 698 20.98 0.37 13.80
N THR A 699 22.32 0.28 13.96
CA THR A 699 23.22 1.44 13.83
C THR A 699 24.07 1.36 12.56
N LYS A 700 25.03 0.43 12.49
CA LYS A 700 26.02 0.39 11.40
C LYS A 700 25.39 -0.01 10.07
N VAL A 701 24.73 -1.16 10.03
CA VAL A 701 24.18 -1.70 8.78
C VAL A 701 23.04 -0.81 8.27
N ARG A 702 22.10 -0.42 9.16
CA ARG A 702 21.00 0.46 8.79
C ARG A 702 21.48 1.79 8.23
N LYS A 703 22.56 2.38 8.78
CA LYS A 703 23.14 3.61 8.22
C LYS A 703 23.54 3.41 6.75
N VAL A 704 24.28 2.34 6.43
CA VAL A 704 24.69 2.05 5.05
C VAL A 704 23.50 1.74 4.15
N VAL A 705 22.46 1.08 4.67
CA VAL A 705 21.19 0.87 3.96
C VAL A 705 20.55 2.20 3.59
N LEU A 706 20.45 3.14 4.53
CA LEU A 706 19.88 4.47 4.28
C LEU A 706 20.75 5.31 3.33
N ASP A 707 22.07 5.21 3.43
CA ASP A 707 23.02 5.91 2.54
C ASP A 707 22.92 5.40 1.09
N ASN A 708 22.48 4.14 0.90
CA ASN A 708 22.30 3.50 -0.40
C ASN A 708 20.84 3.37 -0.84
N LYS A 709 19.89 4.02 -0.12
CA LYS A 709 18.47 3.95 -0.47
C LYS A 709 18.25 4.42 -1.92
N GLN A 710 17.39 3.74 -2.64
CA GLN A 710 17.06 4.11 -4.02
C GLN A 710 15.74 4.89 -4.05
N PRO A 711 15.63 5.98 -4.83
CA PRO A 711 14.37 6.66 -5.06
C PRO A 711 13.28 5.69 -5.52
N ARG A 712 12.05 5.89 -5.06
CA ARG A 712 10.92 5.09 -5.54
C ARG A 712 10.65 5.40 -7.01
N LYS A 713 10.24 4.37 -7.75
CA LYS A 713 9.89 4.49 -9.18
C LYS A 713 8.59 5.28 -9.34
N VAL A 714 8.59 6.22 -10.28
CA VAL A 714 7.37 6.85 -10.79
C VAL A 714 7.18 6.43 -12.25
N PHE A 715 5.94 6.07 -12.60
CA PHE A 715 5.64 5.39 -13.85
C PHE A 715 5.07 6.36 -14.88
N VAL A 716 5.76 6.48 -16.01
CA VAL A 716 5.23 7.11 -17.22
C VAL A 716 4.32 6.09 -17.91
N GLN A 717 3.02 6.31 -17.81
CA GLN A 717 1.99 5.45 -18.40
C GLN A 717 1.61 5.95 -19.80
N ALA A 718 1.34 5.01 -20.72
CA ALA A 718 0.85 5.32 -22.05
C ALA A 718 -0.57 5.91 -22.02
N ASN A 719 -0.95 6.64 -23.07
CA ASN A 719 -2.33 7.07 -23.27
C ASN A 719 -2.94 6.31 -24.45
N THR A 720 -4.25 6.12 -24.42
CA THR A 720 -5.01 5.57 -25.54
C THR A 720 -5.93 6.62 -26.14
N THR A 721 -6.09 6.62 -27.46
CA THR A 721 -6.93 7.55 -28.19
C THR A 721 -7.85 6.79 -29.13
N LEU A 722 -9.15 7.09 -29.08
CA LEU A 722 -10.15 6.58 -30.01
C LEU A 722 -10.26 7.51 -31.21
N ASP A 723 -10.13 6.93 -32.41
CA ASP A 723 -10.54 7.60 -33.64
C ASP A 723 -12.01 7.27 -33.92
N GLU A 724 -12.89 8.25 -33.74
CA GLU A 724 -14.34 8.10 -33.92
C GLU A 724 -14.75 7.76 -35.36
N ALA A 725 -13.94 8.12 -36.37
CA ALA A 725 -14.26 7.84 -37.77
C ALA A 725 -13.98 6.38 -38.13
N THR A 726 -12.92 5.81 -37.56
CA THR A 726 -12.51 4.42 -37.84
C THR A 726 -12.93 3.44 -36.74
N ASN A 727 -13.37 3.94 -35.60
CA ASN A 727 -13.67 3.20 -34.37
C ASN A 727 -12.46 2.37 -33.87
N SER A 728 -11.25 2.80 -34.21
CA SER A 728 -9.98 2.16 -33.85
C SER A 728 -9.33 2.87 -32.66
N VAL A 729 -8.62 2.11 -31.83
CA VAL A 729 -7.88 2.67 -30.70
C VAL A 729 -6.38 2.58 -30.93
N SER A 730 -5.72 3.72 -30.83
CA SER A 730 -4.27 3.83 -30.85
C SER A 730 -3.70 4.00 -29.44
N ILE A 731 -2.43 3.62 -29.26
CA ILE A 731 -1.68 3.81 -28.03
C ILE A 731 -0.49 4.73 -28.29
N LYS A 732 -0.26 5.68 -27.38
CA LYS A 732 0.86 6.62 -27.42
C LYS A 732 1.74 6.40 -26.20
N HIS A 733 3.00 6.08 -26.46
CA HIS A 733 4.06 5.98 -25.45
C HIS A 733 4.78 7.31 -25.28
N TYR A 734 5.42 7.46 -24.13
CA TYR A 734 6.24 8.62 -23.79
C TYR A 734 7.59 8.13 -23.26
N ASP A 735 8.61 8.97 -23.38
CA ASP A 735 9.94 8.64 -22.87
C ASP A 735 9.95 8.55 -21.33
N ALA A 736 10.79 7.67 -20.79
CA ALA A 736 11.07 7.60 -19.36
C ALA A 736 11.94 8.79 -18.91
N SER A 737 11.38 10.00 -18.95
CA SER A 737 12.06 11.25 -18.63
C SER A 737 11.13 12.20 -17.87
N LEU A 738 11.71 13.25 -17.25
CA LEU A 738 10.93 14.28 -16.56
C LEU A 738 9.89 14.91 -17.49
N LEU A 739 10.27 15.21 -18.73
CA LEU A 739 9.40 15.80 -19.74
C LEU A 739 8.38 14.80 -20.29
N GLY A 740 8.77 13.54 -20.47
CA GLY A 740 7.86 12.47 -20.89
C GLY A 740 6.75 12.22 -19.87
N MET A 741 7.06 12.30 -18.57
CA MET A 741 6.06 12.28 -17.50
C MET A 741 5.05 13.42 -17.67
N ILE A 742 5.52 14.67 -17.80
CA ILE A 742 4.64 15.84 -17.94
C ILE A 742 3.77 15.74 -19.20
N GLN A 743 4.37 15.39 -20.35
CA GLN A 743 3.66 15.24 -21.60
C GLN A 743 2.58 14.15 -21.50
N SER A 744 2.88 13.03 -20.83
CA SER A 744 1.90 11.95 -20.64
C SER A 744 0.65 12.43 -19.90
N TRP A 745 0.81 13.28 -18.88
CA TRP A 745 -0.30 13.86 -18.12
C TRP A 745 -1.02 14.95 -18.90
N ALA A 746 -0.30 15.82 -19.62
CA ALA A 746 -0.88 16.86 -20.46
C ALA A 746 -1.80 16.27 -21.53
N ASP A 747 -1.36 15.19 -22.18
CA ASP A 747 -2.11 14.52 -23.24
C ASP A 747 -3.31 13.70 -22.73
N ARG A 748 -3.46 13.50 -21.41
CA ARG A 748 -4.66 12.85 -20.84
C ARG A 748 -5.90 13.74 -20.92
N ASN A 749 -5.69 15.06 -21.01
CA ASN A 749 -6.73 16.10 -21.05
C ASN A 749 -7.73 15.96 -19.88
N LEU A 750 -7.20 16.02 -18.65
CA LEU A 750 -7.94 15.91 -17.39
C LEU A 750 -8.28 17.25 -16.75
#